data_AF-C6E3N3-F1
#
_entry.id   AF-C6E3N3-F1
#
_cell.length_a   1.000
_cell.length_b   1.000
_cell.length_c   1.000
_cell.angle_alpha   90.00
_cell.angle_beta   90.00
_cell.angle_gamma   90.00
#
_symmetry.space_group_name_H-M   'P 1'
#
loop_
_entity.id
_entity.type
_entity.pdbx_description
1 polymer ?
#
loop_
_entity_poly.entity_id
_entity_poly.type
_entity_poly.pdbx_seq_one_letter_code
_entity_poly.pdbx_strand_id
1 'polypeptide(L)'
;MLLTLTNACTRLRSLEQTVKNPAGRLSVQREQRGALTMKNPIAGANRSVIYALIGFFLGISAPLGWIVLRLLLFADPNVPMASQAFAEMRQSAQGMALYIYMGGGTACVLAVFGYFIGRAIDELHQRGERLDVLVQEVDAQKKLFENRYKVLDNNIKNFHKIGSRIQKAVRKDDVLALCVEGLHEVLGYERVNVLMADPERKHLYFAVTAGNEAPVGPEVTIPLDGRSGVIYKSFQDKQVYFIENITDYPADFMLQSPYNGIEPLRSTTFILCPIVLKGETIGVFGLDNKKSHRALNDTDVDTIRLFADQAAAALMRIGLLQSIDRLTLELGKTFSETLMKRDSYSSTLYRLKNAADSLANGALKIDAAAHGMMESVDGASVSAAEISVATDQITHNMDALSDSVYKSVSAMEQITTTLRQVEKGTGHSHSLSSRVKEHAEQGTQIVRETVDALAEIQRSVDLSYQGIKRLSANSGRIEGFVSVINDITKRTNLLALNASIIAAQAGEYGKSFGVVADEIRNLSLQTGLSTGEITGIIEEIMTESRVAADNVTATKELVKKGVKLGQQTGISLASILDSSQKALDMTQEIKLATEEQATSVQLVSRSIEDVSSMTMQIFKASKEQAQATKTVARALEDVKEMSHSVASSVGRQTADSNEIKGAVDSVTRMADAIFDGIEQRQDESGGVVNELEQIRASAD
;
A
#
# COMPACT_ATOMS: atom_id res chain seq x y z
N MET A 1 -14.81 71.47 96.92
CA MET A 1 -14.94 70.09 96.41
C MET A 1 -15.21 70.03 94.89
N LEU A 2 -15.98 70.96 94.31
CA LEU A 2 -16.14 71.10 92.84
C LEU A 2 -14.96 71.79 92.12
N LEU A 3 -14.07 72.51 92.81
CA LEU A 3 -12.81 73.05 92.23
C LEU A 3 -11.60 72.09 92.34
N THR A 4 -11.72 71.00 93.10
CA THR A 4 -10.67 69.98 93.29
C THR A 4 -10.81 68.80 92.32
N LEU A 5 -11.98 68.61 91.72
CA LEU A 5 -12.22 67.62 90.65
C LEU A 5 -11.79 68.13 89.26
N THR A 6 -11.86 69.45 89.02
CA THR A 6 -11.47 70.06 87.74
C THR A 6 -9.95 70.10 87.50
N ASN A 7 -9.15 70.20 88.57
CA ASN A 7 -7.68 70.16 88.51
C ASN A 7 -7.08 68.74 88.42
N ALA A 8 -7.82 67.71 88.85
CA ALA A 8 -7.43 66.31 88.65
C ALA A 8 -7.67 65.86 87.19
N CYS A 9 -8.73 66.36 86.55
CA CYS A 9 -9.08 66.01 85.17
C CYS A 9 -8.16 66.66 84.12
N THR A 10 -7.57 67.82 84.41
CA THR A 10 -6.57 68.47 83.54
C THR A 10 -5.18 67.83 83.61
N ARG A 11 -4.79 67.24 84.75
CA ARG A 11 -3.54 66.44 84.87
C ARG A 11 -3.61 65.06 84.24
N LEU A 12 -4.81 64.49 84.11
CA LEU A 12 -5.04 63.21 83.40
C LEU A 12 -4.96 63.37 81.88
N ARG A 13 -5.43 64.49 81.31
CA ARG A 13 -5.28 64.78 79.86
C ARG A 13 -3.84 65.08 79.43
N SER A 14 -2.98 65.60 80.31
CA SER A 14 -1.56 65.83 80.00
C SER A 14 -0.69 64.57 80.11
N LEU A 15 -1.19 63.49 80.72
CA LEU A 15 -0.50 62.18 80.77
C LEU A 15 -0.87 61.28 79.58
N GLU A 16 -2.03 61.51 78.96
CA GLU A 16 -2.51 60.74 77.80
C GLU A 16 -1.89 61.17 76.46
N GLN A 17 -1.30 62.38 76.38
CA GLN A 17 -0.65 62.92 75.17
C GLN A 17 0.87 62.65 75.08
N THR A 18 1.49 62.01 76.09
CA THR A 18 2.95 61.77 76.18
C THR A 18 3.39 60.30 76.02
N VAL A 19 2.51 59.39 75.60
CA VAL A 19 2.87 57.96 75.35
C VAL A 19 2.59 57.52 73.91
N LYS A 20 2.19 58.44 73.03
CA LYS A 20 2.33 58.25 71.57
C LYS A 20 3.65 58.87 71.11
N ASN A 21 4.63 58.01 70.83
CA ASN A 21 5.91 58.22 70.13
C ASN A 21 7.19 58.19 71.02
N PRO A 22 8.02 57.11 70.95
CA PRO A 22 9.07 56.80 71.94
C PRO A 22 10.50 57.22 71.52
N ALA A 23 10.68 58.35 70.82
CA ALA A 23 12.01 58.79 70.37
C ALA A 23 12.34 60.21 70.84
N GLY A 24 13.19 60.32 71.87
CA GLY A 24 13.76 61.56 72.42
C GLY A 24 13.10 61.95 73.75
N ARG A 25 13.79 62.11 74.88
CA ARG A 25 15.21 62.33 75.14
C ARG A 25 15.47 62.02 76.62
N LEU A 26 16.36 61.07 76.86
CA LEU A 26 17.22 61.01 78.04
C LEU A 26 18.27 62.13 77.92
N SER A 27 17.88 63.36 78.25
CA SER A 27 18.79 64.48 78.49
C SER A 27 17.92 65.68 78.83
N VAL A 28 18.20 66.36 79.94
CA VAL A 28 17.45 67.52 80.48
C VAL A 28 16.29 67.14 81.41
N GLN A 29 16.62 66.52 82.55
CA GLN A 29 16.18 66.99 83.87
C GLN A 29 16.98 66.26 84.97
N ARG A 30 18.31 66.39 84.85
CA ARG A 30 19.27 66.08 85.90
C ARG A 30 19.62 67.36 86.71
N GLU A 31 18.79 68.39 86.62
CA GLU A 31 19.12 69.77 87.00
C GLU A 31 17.96 70.52 87.68
N GLN A 32 17.15 69.82 88.49
CA GLN A 32 16.21 70.45 89.45
C GLN A 32 16.18 69.70 90.81
N ARG A 33 17.33 69.13 91.20
CA ARG A 33 17.61 68.72 92.58
C ARG A 33 18.44 69.81 93.23
N GLY A 34 17.79 70.77 93.88
CA GLY A 34 18.47 71.79 94.67
C GLY A 34 17.72 73.09 94.84
N ALA A 35 16.62 73.09 95.60
CA ALA A 35 16.21 74.24 96.43
C ALA A 35 14.98 73.90 97.29
N LEU A 36 15.11 74.20 98.58
CA LEU A 36 14.04 74.52 99.55
C LEU A 36 13.28 73.36 100.21
N THR A 37 14.01 72.74 101.12
CA THR A 37 13.56 72.49 102.50
C THR A 37 12.81 73.70 103.10
N MET A 38 11.55 73.52 103.48
CA MET A 38 10.95 74.25 104.61
C MET A 38 10.38 73.26 105.62
N LYS A 39 11.08 73.19 106.76
CA LYS A 39 10.64 72.63 108.04
C LYS A 39 9.41 73.42 108.51
N ASN A 40 8.30 72.74 108.85
CA ASN A 40 7.19 73.37 109.56
C ASN A 40 7.02 72.68 110.94
N PRO A 41 7.03 73.42 112.07
CA PRO A 41 7.36 72.85 113.37
C PRO A 41 6.11 72.51 114.20
N ILE A 42 5.38 71.43 113.89
CA ILE A 42 4.41 70.85 114.85
C ILE A 42 4.36 69.33 114.64
N ALA A 43 5.31 68.62 115.24
CA ALA A 43 5.33 67.15 115.26
C ALA A 43 5.30 66.69 116.72
N GLY A 44 4.10 66.36 117.21
CA GLY A 44 3.94 65.79 118.55
C GLY A 44 2.56 65.94 119.22
N ALA A 45 1.63 66.72 118.66
CA ALA A 45 0.33 66.91 119.28
C ALA A 45 -0.79 66.14 118.57
N ASN A 46 -1.56 65.34 119.33
CA ASN A 46 -2.71 64.55 118.89
C ASN A 46 -3.71 65.42 118.11
N ARG A 47 -3.78 65.21 116.79
CA ARG A 47 -4.51 66.09 115.87
C ARG A 47 -6.03 66.04 116.09
N SER A 48 -6.58 64.91 116.52
CA SER A 48 -8.00 64.76 116.88
C SER A 48 -8.49 65.72 117.97
N VAL A 49 -7.65 66.00 118.97
CA VAL A 49 -7.97 66.91 120.09
C VAL A 49 -7.92 68.37 119.64
N ILE A 50 -6.97 68.71 118.78
CA ILE A 50 -6.80 70.08 118.25
C ILE A 50 -8.02 70.49 117.43
N TYR A 51 -8.51 69.63 116.55
CA TYR A 51 -9.68 69.95 115.72
C TYR A 51 -10.98 69.99 116.52
N ALA A 52 -11.12 69.20 117.58
CA ALA A 52 -12.26 69.29 118.50
C ALA A 52 -12.29 70.62 119.27
N LEU A 53 -11.13 71.07 119.77
CA LEU A 53 -11.00 72.37 120.45
C LEU A 53 -11.34 73.55 119.54
N ILE A 54 -10.88 73.52 118.29
CA ILE A 54 -11.20 74.57 117.30
C ILE A 54 -12.72 74.61 117.04
N GLY A 55 -13.38 73.45 116.91
CA GLY A 55 -14.83 73.37 116.73
C GLY A 55 -15.62 73.93 117.93
N PHE A 56 -15.18 73.61 119.15
CA PHE A 56 -15.81 74.11 120.39
C PHE A 56 -15.75 75.64 120.49
N PHE A 57 -14.58 76.24 120.26
CA PHE A 57 -14.42 77.70 120.33
C PHE A 57 -15.21 78.44 119.25
N LEU A 58 -15.35 77.86 118.06
CA LEU A 58 -16.19 78.42 117.00
C LEU A 58 -17.67 78.46 117.39
N GLY A 59 -18.20 77.42 118.02
CA GLY A 59 -19.60 77.39 118.46
C GLY A 59 -19.93 78.38 119.58
N ILE A 60 -19.01 78.60 120.53
CA ILE A 60 -19.17 79.61 121.60
C ILE A 60 -19.28 81.03 121.03
N SER A 61 -18.69 81.29 119.87
CA SER A 61 -18.68 82.63 119.26
C SER A 61 -19.97 82.99 118.49
N ALA A 62 -20.84 82.03 118.21
CA ALA A 62 -22.08 82.24 117.44
C ALA A 62 -23.08 83.26 118.07
N PRO A 63 -23.28 83.31 119.41
CA PRO A 63 -24.19 84.27 120.03
C PRO A 63 -23.70 85.72 119.95
N LEU A 64 -22.37 85.93 119.93
CA LEU A 64 -21.78 87.26 119.77
C LEU A 64 -22.10 87.84 118.38
N GLY A 65 -22.09 87.00 117.34
CA GLY A 65 -22.48 87.42 115.99
C GLY A 65 -23.94 87.86 115.90
N TRP A 66 -24.84 87.18 116.62
CA TRP A 66 -26.26 87.52 116.63
C TRP A 66 -26.56 88.86 117.33
N ILE A 67 -25.89 89.14 118.44
CA ILE A 67 -26.01 90.43 119.15
C ILE A 67 -25.59 91.59 118.24
N VAL A 68 -24.48 91.42 117.52
CA VAL A 68 -23.98 92.45 116.60
C VAL A 68 -24.93 92.66 115.43
N LEU A 69 -25.45 91.58 114.82
CA LEU A 69 -26.37 91.66 113.69
C LEU A 69 -27.68 92.38 114.07
N ARG A 70 -28.17 92.18 115.29
CA ARG A 70 -29.41 92.78 115.76
C ARG A 70 -29.28 94.27 116.04
N LEU A 71 -28.19 94.69 116.68
CA LEU A 71 -27.87 96.12 116.89
C LEU A 71 -27.78 96.89 115.57
N LEU A 72 -27.39 96.23 114.49
CA LEU A 72 -27.30 96.80 113.15
C LEU A 72 -28.67 96.91 112.45
N LEU A 73 -29.62 96.00 112.75
CA LEU A 73 -30.91 95.92 112.07
C LEU A 73 -32.07 96.63 112.82
N PHE A 74 -31.97 96.81 114.14
CA PHE A 74 -33.10 97.24 114.99
C PHE A 74 -32.73 98.25 116.10
N ALA A 75 -31.85 99.22 115.83
CA ALA A 75 -31.48 100.23 116.82
C ALA A 75 -32.57 101.31 116.99
N ASP A 76 -33.03 101.51 118.23
CA ASP A 76 -34.05 102.52 118.58
C ASP A 76 -33.38 103.78 119.18
N PRO A 77 -33.54 105.00 118.63
CA PRO A 77 -32.77 106.19 119.04
C PRO A 77 -33.02 106.68 120.49
N ASN A 78 -34.12 106.28 121.13
CA ASN A 78 -34.55 106.85 122.41
C ASN A 78 -34.07 106.09 123.66
N VAL A 79 -33.24 105.05 123.51
CA VAL A 79 -32.73 104.25 124.63
C VAL A 79 -31.20 104.06 124.48
N PRO A 80 -30.39 104.17 125.55
CA PRO A 80 -28.93 104.04 125.43
C PRO A 80 -28.49 102.69 124.83
N MET A 81 -27.55 102.73 123.86
CA MET A 81 -27.03 101.56 123.11
C MET A 81 -26.59 100.38 123.99
N ALA A 82 -26.00 100.65 125.17
CA ALA A 82 -25.55 99.63 126.10
C ALA A 82 -26.69 98.81 126.74
N SER A 83 -27.88 99.41 126.87
CA SER A 83 -29.06 98.73 127.41
C SER A 83 -29.76 97.87 126.36
N GLN A 84 -29.74 98.28 125.08
CA GLN A 84 -30.30 97.49 123.96
C GLN A 84 -29.48 96.25 123.66
N ALA A 85 -28.15 96.32 123.79
CA ALA A 85 -27.25 95.19 123.57
C ALA A 85 -27.56 93.98 124.48
N PHE A 86 -28.16 94.23 125.65
CA PHE A 86 -28.43 93.21 126.67
C PHE A 86 -29.88 93.20 127.19
N ALA A 87 -30.79 93.98 126.59
CA ALA A 87 -32.18 94.11 127.04
C ALA A 87 -32.92 92.77 127.04
N GLU A 88 -32.74 91.96 126.00
CA GLU A 88 -33.35 90.63 125.91
C GLU A 88 -32.71 89.61 126.85
N MET A 89 -31.42 89.75 127.15
CA MET A 89 -30.71 88.82 128.02
C MET A 89 -31.12 88.97 129.49
N ARG A 90 -31.69 90.13 129.88
CA ARG A 90 -31.99 90.46 131.28
C ARG A 90 -33.48 90.66 131.60
N GLN A 91 -34.36 90.83 130.61
CA GLN A 91 -35.80 91.04 130.85
C GLN A 91 -36.66 89.76 130.90
N SER A 92 -36.16 88.62 130.42
CA SER A 92 -36.95 87.39 130.32
C SER A 92 -36.11 86.14 130.62
N ALA A 93 -36.62 85.27 131.50
CA ALA A 93 -36.03 83.95 131.76
C ALA A 93 -35.97 83.07 130.49
N GLN A 94 -36.84 83.31 129.51
CA GLN A 94 -36.84 82.61 128.22
C GLN A 94 -35.72 83.11 127.29
N GLY A 95 -35.37 84.41 127.35
CA GLY A 95 -34.29 84.99 126.55
C GLY A 95 -32.92 84.42 126.93
N MET A 96 -32.63 84.34 128.23
CA MET A 96 -31.37 83.75 128.72
C MET A 96 -31.26 82.26 128.37
N ALA A 97 -32.36 81.51 128.40
CA ALA A 97 -32.39 80.11 127.98
C ALA A 97 -32.07 79.91 126.49
N LEU A 98 -32.54 80.81 125.62
CA LEU A 98 -32.31 80.75 124.18
C LEU A 98 -30.82 80.96 123.82
N TYR A 99 -30.14 81.93 124.44
CA TYR A 99 -28.71 82.19 124.19
C TYR A 99 -27.81 81.08 124.74
N ILE A 100 -28.15 80.49 125.90
CA ILE A 100 -27.47 79.32 126.44
C ILE A 100 -27.66 78.10 125.51
N TYR A 101 -28.86 77.90 124.98
CA TYR A 101 -29.14 76.84 124.01
C TYR A 101 -28.38 77.05 122.69
N MET A 102 -28.34 78.27 122.17
CA MET A 102 -27.69 78.58 120.90
C MET A 102 -26.17 78.45 120.98
N GLY A 103 -25.54 78.95 122.05
CA GLY A 103 -24.08 78.83 122.27
C GLY A 103 -23.64 77.43 122.73
N GLY A 104 -24.39 76.81 123.63
CA GLY A 104 -24.09 75.46 124.13
C GLY A 104 -24.35 74.37 123.09
N GLY A 105 -25.43 74.49 122.32
CA GLY A 105 -25.78 73.53 121.26
C GLY A 105 -24.80 73.55 120.09
N THR A 106 -24.42 74.73 119.58
CA THR A 106 -23.48 74.83 118.44
C THR A 106 -22.06 74.42 118.80
N ALA A 107 -21.59 74.71 120.02
CA ALA A 107 -20.25 74.31 120.48
C ALA A 107 -20.10 72.79 120.57
N CYS A 108 -21.13 72.09 121.04
CA CYS A 108 -21.10 70.63 121.18
C CYS A 108 -21.06 69.92 119.82
N VAL A 109 -21.88 70.36 118.86
CA VAL A 109 -21.95 69.77 117.51
C VAL A 109 -20.63 69.97 116.75
N LEU A 110 -20.06 71.18 116.79
CA LEU A 110 -18.81 71.47 116.08
C LEU A 110 -17.59 70.76 116.70
N ALA A 111 -17.57 70.56 118.02
CA ALA A 111 -16.51 69.80 118.70
C ALA A 111 -16.51 68.31 118.30
N VAL A 112 -17.69 67.69 118.21
CA VAL A 112 -17.84 66.28 117.78
C VAL A 112 -17.43 66.11 116.33
N PHE A 113 -17.80 67.05 115.45
CA PHE A 113 -17.42 67.00 114.04
C PHE A 113 -15.91 67.17 113.84
N GLY A 114 -15.27 68.06 114.61
CA GLY A 114 -13.81 68.25 114.60
C GLY A 114 -13.04 67.00 115.04
N TYR A 115 -13.53 66.26 116.03
CA TYR A 115 -12.90 65.03 116.52
C TYR A 115 -12.87 63.92 115.45
N PHE A 116 -13.96 63.73 114.70
CA PHE A 116 -14.02 62.71 113.65
C PHE A 116 -13.09 62.98 112.47
N ILE A 117 -12.95 64.25 112.06
CA ILE A 117 -12.05 64.65 110.97
C ILE A 117 -10.59 64.36 111.34
N GLY A 118 -10.18 64.65 112.58
CA GLY A 118 -8.82 64.39 113.03
C GLY A 118 -8.47 62.89 113.10
N ARG A 119 -9.43 62.04 113.48
CA ARG A 119 -9.22 60.59 113.56
C ARG A 119 -9.05 59.93 112.18
N ALA A 120 -9.79 60.39 111.17
CA ALA A 120 -9.69 59.85 109.80
C ALA A 120 -8.36 60.14 109.11
N ILE A 121 -7.69 61.24 109.50
CA ILE A 121 -6.41 61.67 108.91
C ILE A 121 -5.24 60.85 109.46
N ASP A 122 -5.25 60.47 110.74
CA ASP A 122 -4.18 59.66 111.34
C ASP A 122 -4.17 58.21 110.82
N GLU A 123 -5.34 57.64 110.51
CA GLU A 123 -5.47 56.27 109.98
C GLU A 123 -4.91 56.13 108.55
N LEU A 124 -4.94 57.21 107.76
CA LEU A 124 -4.33 57.26 106.43
C LEU A 124 -2.79 57.31 106.46
N HIS A 125 -2.20 57.87 107.52
CA HIS A 125 -0.74 57.99 107.63
C HIS A 125 -0.07 56.67 108.05
N GLN A 126 -0.70 55.89 108.93
CA GLN A 126 -0.17 54.58 109.33
C GLN A 126 -0.18 53.52 108.22
N ARG A 127 -1.01 53.68 107.18
CA ARG A 127 -0.97 52.80 105.99
C ARG A 127 0.15 53.14 105.01
N GLY A 128 0.75 54.33 105.10
CA GLY A 128 1.88 54.75 104.26
C GLY A 128 3.20 54.10 104.64
N GLU A 129 3.53 54.01 105.94
CA GLU A 129 4.84 53.51 106.39
C GLU A 129 5.05 51.99 106.19
N ARG A 130 3.98 51.18 106.15
CA ARG A 130 4.12 49.74 105.84
C ARG A 130 4.44 49.46 104.36
N LEU A 131 4.19 50.41 103.46
CA LEU A 131 4.45 50.24 102.03
C LEU A 131 5.91 50.49 101.68
N ASP A 132 6.58 51.43 102.37
CA ASP A 132 8.00 51.77 102.10
C ASP A 132 8.97 50.65 102.53
N VAL A 133 8.65 49.89 103.58
CA VAL A 133 9.47 48.74 104.01
C VAL A 133 9.37 47.57 103.02
N LEU A 134 8.23 47.40 102.34
CA LEU A 134 8.05 46.38 101.30
C LEU A 134 8.75 46.74 99.98
N VAL A 135 8.92 48.04 99.69
CA VAL A 135 9.62 48.52 98.49
C VAL A 135 11.14 48.32 98.59
N GLN A 136 11.74 48.40 99.78
CA GLN A 136 13.17 48.13 99.96
C GLN A 136 13.54 46.64 99.83
N GLU A 137 12.64 45.72 100.19
CA GLU A 137 12.84 44.28 100.01
C GLU A 137 12.80 43.88 98.50
N VAL A 138 11.96 44.56 97.70
CA VAL A 138 11.80 44.31 96.26
C VAL A 138 12.96 44.86 95.41
N ASP A 139 13.57 45.99 95.80
CA ASP A 139 14.70 46.57 95.05
C ASP A 139 16.01 45.75 95.21
N ALA A 140 16.14 45.01 96.33
CA ALA A 140 17.21 44.04 96.54
C ALA A 140 17.06 42.79 95.64
N GLN A 141 15.83 42.33 95.36
CA GLN A 141 15.58 41.25 94.39
C GLN A 141 15.74 41.71 92.92
N LYS A 142 15.43 42.97 92.61
CA LYS A 142 15.54 43.52 91.25
C LYS A 142 16.98 43.56 90.71
N LYS A 143 17.96 43.90 91.55
CA LYS A 143 19.39 43.90 91.16
C LYS A 143 19.96 42.50 90.88
N LEU A 144 19.43 41.47 91.53
CA LEU A 144 19.76 40.06 91.23
C LEU A 144 19.13 39.58 89.90
N PHE A 145 18.04 40.21 89.44
CA PHE A 145 17.37 39.89 88.17
C PHE A 145 18.01 40.59 86.95
N GLU A 146 18.43 41.87 87.08
CA GLU A 146 19.06 42.62 85.97
C GLU A 146 20.41 42.05 85.50
N ASN A 147 21.20 41.46 86.40
CA ASN A 147 22.44 40.78 86.02
C ASN A 147 22.19 39.43 85.31
N ARG A 148 21.07 38.74 85.57
CA ARG A 148 20.66 37.54 84.82
C ARG A 148 20.18 37.87 83.40
N TYR A 149 19.59 39.05 83.18
CA TYR A 149 19.03 39.45 81.88
C TYR A 149 20.11 39.83 80.84
N LYS A 150 21.22 40.48 81.25
CA LYS A 150 22.31 40.86 80.34
C LYS A 150 23.13 39.68 79.79
N VAL A 151 23.25 38.59 80.55
CA VAL A 151 23.92 37.36 80.10
C VAL A 151 23.03 36.59 79.10
N LEU A 152 21.71 36.70 79.22
CA LEU A 152 20.75 36.03 78.32
C LEU A 152 20.63 36.72 76.93
N ASP A 153 20.68 38.06 76.85
CA ASP A 153 20.60 38.82 75.57
C ASP A 153 21.83 38.60 74.66
N ASN A 154 23.03 38.45 75.25
CA ASN A 154 24.26 38.29 74.47
C ASN A 154 24.36 36.90 73.82
N ASN A 155 23.82 35.86 74.47
CA ASN A 155 23.75 34.52 73.89
C ASN A 155 22.76 34.47 72.71
N ILE A 156 21.61 35.16 72.79
CA ILE A 156 20.61 35.24 71.69
C ILE A 156 21.16 35.91 70.42
N LYS A 157 21.99 36.95 70.53
CA LYS A 157 22.63 37.60 69.37
C LYS A 157 23.66 36.69 68.67
N ASN A 158 24.42 35.91 69.43
CA ASN A 158 25.35 34.93 68.86
C ASN A 158 24.61 33.77 68.18
N PHE A 159 23.45 33.34 68.70
CA PHE A 159 22.58 32.34 68.06
C PHE A 159 22.11 32.76 66.66
N HIS A 160 21.62 34.00 66.50
CA HIS A 160 21.16 34.50 65.20
C HIS A 160 22.28 34.59 64.15
N LYS A 161 23.51 34.89 64.57
CA LYS A 161 24.66 35.03 63.67
C LYS A 161 25.11 33.68 63.11
N ILE A 162 25.13 32.62 63.94
CA ILE A 162 25.48 31.27 63.50
C ILE A 162 24.36 30.69 62.63
N GLY A 163 23.09 30.86 63.00
CA GLY A 163 21.95 30.43 62.17
C GLY A 163 21.95 31.03 60.76
N SER A 164 22.34 32.31 60.62
CA SER A 164 22.50 32.94 59.29
C SER A 164 23.67 32.39 58.49
N ARG A 165 24.80 32.02 59.13
CA ARG A 165 25.94 31.37 58.47
C ARG A 165 25.58 29.97 57.98
N ILE A 166 24.87 29.18 58.80
CA ILE A 166 24.34 27.85 58.43
C ILE A 166 23.47 27.95 57.17
N GLN A 167 22.60 28.97 57.10
CA GLN A 167 21.76 29.21 55.92
C GLN A 167 22.52 29.70 54.69
N LYS A 168 23.74 30.20 54.80
CA LYS A 168 24.57 30.63 53.65
C LYS A 168 25.56 29.58 53.18
N ALA A 169 25.79 28.53 53.97
CA ALA A 169 26.70 27.46 53.60
C ALA A 169 26.24 26.73 52.32
N VAL A 170 27.21 26.42 51.47
CA VAL A 170 27.02 25.77 50.16
C VAL A 170 27.47 24.30 50.20
N ARG A 171 28.28 23.93 51.20
CA ARG A 171 28.74 22.56 51.42
C ARG A 171 28.11 21.96 52.68
N LYS A 172 27.84 20.66 52.61
CA LYS A 172 27.25 19.90 53.73
C LYS A 172 28.16 19.94 54.97
N ASP A 173 29.47 19.83 54.79
CA ASP A 173 30.45 19.84 55.88
C ASP A 173 30.44 21.18 56.64
N ASP A 174 30.33 22.29 55.91
CA ASP A 174 30.31 23.64 56.47
C ASP A 174 29.05 23.88 57.33
N VAL A 175 27.89 23.41 56.86
CA VAL A 175 26.61 23.45 57.62
C VAL A 175 26.77 22.74 58.96
N LEU A 176 27.32 21.52 58.96
CA LEU A 176 27.46 20.71 60.16
C LEU A 176 28.50 21.30 61.12
N ALA A 177 29.62 21.83 60.60
CA ALA A 177 30.66 22.46 61.40
C ALA A 177 30.17 23.73 62.10
N LEU A 178 29.37 24.55 61.42
CA LEU A 178 28.76 25.75 62.01
C LEU A 178 27.74 25.41 63.11
N CYS A 179 27.01 24.30 62.98
CA CYS A 179 26.14 23.83 64.05
C CYS A 179 26.95 23.38 65.28
N VAL A 180 28.07 22.70 65.08
CA VAL A 180 28.97 22.30 66.17
C VAL A 180 29.58 23.51 66.86
N GLU A 181 30.06 24.50 66.10
CA GLU A 181 30.58 25.79 66.63
C GLU A 181 29.52 26.46 67.52
N GLY A 182 28.26 26.51 67.07
CA GLY A 182 27.17 27.11 67.85
C GLY A 182 26.84 26.35 69.15
N LEU A 183 26.82 25.03 69.11
CA LEU A 183 26.51 24.22 70.29
C LEU A 183 27.69 24.18 71.29
N HIS A 184 28.94 24.23 70.82
CA HIS A 184 30.14 24.18 71.65
C HIS A 184 30.50 25.56 72.23
N GLU A 185 30.58 26.60 71.40
CA GLU A 185 31.07 27.93 71.82
C GLU A 185 29.96 28.84 72.36
N VAL A 186 28.70 28.70 71.89
CA VAL A 186 27.59 29.59 72.29
C VAL A 186 26.73 29.01 73.40
N LEU A 187 26.34 27.73 73.32
CA LEU A 187 25.66 27.04 74.44
C LEU A 187 26.65 26.58 75.53
N GLY A 188 27.94 26.49 75.21
CA GLY A 188 28.99 26.15 76.16
C GLY A 188 29.02 24.66 76.54
N TYR A 189 28.51 23.77 75.68
CA TYR A 189 28.67 22.33 75.86
C TYR A 189 30.11 21.93 75.59
N GLU A 190 30.72 21.17 76.49
CA GLU A 190 32.14 20.86 76.37
C GLU A 190 32.45 19.93 75.22
N ARG A 191 31.58 18.97 74.93
CA ARG A 191 31.75 18.07 73.79
C ARG A 191 30.49 18.07 72.94
N VAL A 192 30.69 18.23 71.64
CA VAL A 192 29.62 18.19 70.65
C VAL A 192 30.04 17.24 69.54
N ASN A 193 29.23 16.22 69.31
CA ASN A 193 29.46 15.20 68.30
C ASN A 193 28.27 15.15 67.34
N VAL A 194 28.51 15.25 66.03
CA VAL A 194 27.46 15.06 65.02
C VAL A 194 27.67 13.70 64.37
N LEU A 195 26.70 12.82 64.57
CA LEU A 195 26.65 11.51 63.95
C LEU A 195 25.70 11.57 62.76
N MET A 196 26.18 11.28 61.55
CA MET A 196 25.34 11.25 60.35
C MET A 196 25.14 9.83 59.88
N ALA A 197 23.95 9.53 59.35
CA ALA A 197 23.69 8.22 58.74
C ALA A 197 24.38 8.12 57.37
N ASP A 198 24.92 6.95 57.08
CA ASP A 198 25.36 6.60 55.74
C ASP A 198 24.16 6.49 54.78
N PRO A 199 24.38 6.56 53.44
CA PRO A 199 23.30 6.49 52.46
C PRO A 199 22.43 5.22 52.57
N GLU A 200 23.01 4.11 53.05
CA GLU A 200 22.31 2.84 53.27
C GLU A 200 21.59 2.76 54.62
N ARG A 201 21.76 3.76 55.50
CA ARG A 201 21.18 3.84 56.85
C ARG A 201 21.48 2.62 57.73
N LYS A 202 22.68 2.07 57.59
CA LYS A 202 23.16 0.94 58.39
C LYS A 202 24.10 1.37 59.49
N HIS A 203 24.78 2.50 59.30
CA HIS A 203 25.79 2.99 60.23
C HIS A 203 25.68 4.50 60.43
N LEU A 204 26.00 4.94 61.64
CA LEU A 204 26.26 6.33 61.98
C LEU A 204 27.76 6.57 62.00
N TYR A 205 28.22 7.62 61.33
CA TYR A 205 29.62 8.04 61.35
C TYR A 205 29.75 9.43 61.97
N PHE A 206 30.89 9.72 62.60
CA PHE A 206 31.17 11.05 63.15
C PHE A 206 31.46 12.02 62.01
N ALA A 207 30.49 12.87 61.67
CA ALA A 207 30.63 13.84 60.59
C ALA A 207 31.47 15.06 61.02
N VAL A 208 31.16 15.61 62.20
CA VAL A 208 31.92 16.72 62.79
C VAL A 208 31.93 16.56 64.31
N THR A 209 33.06 16.85 64.96
CA THR A 209 33.20 16.78 66.42
C THR A 209 33.93 18.01 66.97
N ALA A 210 33.61 18.43 68.21
CA ALA A 210 34.33 19.48 68.94
C ALA A 210 34.48 19.14 70.43
N GLY A 211 35.61 19.53 71.03
CA GLY A 211 35.88 19.41 72.47
C GLY A 211 36.40 18.06 72.99
N ASN A 212 36.54 17.06 72.12
CA ASN A 212 37.17 15.77 72.44
C ASN A 212 38.69 15.90 72.59
N GLU A 213 39.33 15.00 73.36
CA GLU A 213 40.81 15.02 73.55
C GLU A 213 41.58 14.60 72.30
N ALA A 214 40.99 13.71 71.49
CA ALA A 214 41.42 13.41 70.13
C ALA A 214 40.24 13.67 69.17
N PRO A 215 40.46 14.33 68.03
CA PRO A 215 39.42 14.48 67.01
C PRO A 215 39.03 13.09 66.47
N VAL A 216 37.72 12.82 66.42
CA VAL A 216 37.17 11.59 65.84
C VAL A 216 36.55 11.94 64.51
N GLY A 217 37.06 11.32 63.45
CA GLY A 217 36.61 11.52 62.08
C GLY A 217 35.60 10.46 61.62
N PRO A 218 35.14 10.57 60.36
CA PRO A 218 34.09 9.73 59.78
C PRO A 218 34.44 8.25 59.66
N GLU A 219 35.71 7.87 59.81
CA GLU A 219 36.19 6.49 59.85
C GLU A 219 35.71 5.69 61.06
N VAL A 220 35.30 6.35 62.15
CA VAL A 220 34.70 5.68 63.31
C VAL A 220 33.20 5.58 63.10
N THR A 221 32.69 4.35 62.97
CA THR A 221 31.27 4.10 62.71
C THR A 221 30.62 3.27 63.81
N ILE A 222 29.36 3.56 64.06
CA ILE A 222 28.50 2.90 65.03
C ILE A 222 27.32 2.30 64.27
N PRO A 223 26.88 1.05 64.52
CA PRO A 223 25.74 0.48 63.82
C PRO A 223 24.46 1.24 64.14
N LEU A 224 23.56 1.40 63.18
CA LEU A 224 22.25 1.98 63.41
C LEU A 224 21.26 0.87 63.80
N ASP A 225 21.50 0.23 64.94
CA ASP A 225 20.63 -0.81 65.53
C ASP A 225 20.67 -0.77 67.06
N GLY A 226 19.96 -1.70 67.72
CA GLY A 226 19.86 -1.77 69.19
C GLY A 226 21.18 -1.89 69.94
N ARG A 227 22.30 -2.23 69.28
CA ARG A 227 23.64 -2.27 69.91
C ARG A 227 24.17 -0.88 70.28
N SER A 228 23.61 0.16 69.68
CA SER A 228 24.02 1.56 69.86
C SER A 228 23.23 2.28 70.94
N GLY A 229 22.39 1.52 71.66
CA GLY A 229 21.65 1.97 72.82
C GLY A 229 20.76 3.18 72.51
N VAL A 230 20.84 4.19 73.37
CA VAL A 230 20.01 5.40 73.30
C VAL A 230 20.26 6.26 72.06
N ILE A 231 21.42 6.15 71.39
CA ILE A 231 21.69 6.85 70.11
C ILE A 231 20.77 6.32 69.01
N TYR A 232 20.61 5.01 68.93
CA TYR A 232 19.69 4.37 67.98
C TYR A 232 18.23 4.71 68.32
N LYS A 233 17.86 4.70 69.61
CA LYS A 233 16.51 5.12 70.03
C LYS A 233 16.22 6.58 69.68
N SER A 234 17.15 7.51 69.92
CA SER A 234 17.00 8.90 69.50
C SER A 234 16.84 9.05 67.99
N PHE A 235 17.59 8.26 67.22
CA PHE A 235 17.48 8.25 65.76
C PHE A 235 16.13 7.70 65.28
N GLN A 236 15.64 6.60 65.88
CA GLN A 236 14.42 5.91 65.51
C GLN A 236 13.15 6.65 65.96
N ASP A 237 13.11 7.07 67.22
CA ASP A 237 11.94 7.67 67.86
C ASP A 237 11.76 9.15 67.48
N LYS A 238 12.80 9.77 66.90
CA LYS A 238 12.83 11.19 66.48
C LYS A 238 12.61 12.15 67.64
N GLN A 239 12.93 11.69 68.85
CA GLN A 239 12.82 12.45 70.10
C GLN A 239 14.21 12.80 70.63
N VAL A 240 14.28 13.93 71.32
CA VAL A 240 15.46 14.32 72.08
C VAL A 240 15.51 13.47 73.35
N TYR A 241 16.67 12.89 73.65
CA TYR A 241 16.91 12.18 74.90
C TYR A 241 17.85 12.99 75.78
N PHE A 242 17.37 13.35 76.97
CA PHE A 242 18.16 13.98 78.02
C PHE A 242 18.47 12.91 79.07
N ILE A 243 19.74 12.52 79.20
CA ILE A 243 20.17 11.46 80.11
C ILE A 243 20.98 12.09 81.24
N GLU A 244 20.46 12.08 82.46
CA GLU A 244 21.18 12.56 83.66
C GLU A 244 22.21 11.55 84.16
N ASN A 245 21.84 10.27 84.15
CA ASN A 245 22.74 9.18 84.48
C ASN A 245 22.32 7.90 83.73
N ILE A 246 23.14 7.48 82.78
CA ILE A 246 22.85 6.32 81.92
C ILE A 246 22.74 4.99 82.70
N THR A 247 23.32 4.88 83.90
CA THR A 247 23.24 3.65 84.72
C THR A 247 21.84 3.37 85.25
N ASP A 248 21.01 4.39 85.33
CA ASP A 248 19.65 4.29 85.89
C ASP A 248 18.63 3.83 84.83
N TYR A 249 19.07 3.73 83.57
CA TYR A 249 18.27 3.29 82.43
C TYR A 249 18.47 1.80 82.15
N PRO A 250 17.47 1.13 81.56
CA PRO A 250 17.57 -0.29 81.24
C PRO A 250 18.69 -0.59 80.23
N ALA A 251 19.12 -1.85 80.19
CA ALA A 251 20.31 -2.29 79.44
C ALA A 251 20.24 -2.02 77.92
N ASP A 252 19.05 -1.78 77.37
CA ASP A 252 18.81 -1.42 75.97
C ASP A 252 19.05 0.07 75.65
N PHE A 253 19.28 0.92 76.65
CA PHE A 253 19.78 2.28 76.48
C PHE A 253 21.31 2.35 76.45
N MET A 254 21.99 1.32 76.97
CA MET A 254 23.44 1.28 77.07
C MET A 254 24.09 0.87 75.74
N LEU A 255 25.23 1.48 75.43
CA LEU A 255 26.08 1.06 74.32
C LEU A 255 26.65 -0.34 74.61
N GLN A 256 26.55 -1.24 73.62
CA GLN A 256 27.11 -2.59 73.73
C GLN A 256 28.60 -2.61 73.32
N SER A 257 29.34 -3.61 73.77
CA SER A 257 30.74 -3.83 73.34
C SER A 257 30.81 -4.14 71.84
N PRO A 258 31.77 -3.59 71.06
CA PRO A 258 32.91 -2.77 71.49
C PRO A 258 32.65 -1.25 71.53
N TYR A 259 31.44 -0.80 71.18
CA TYR A 259 31.11 0.63 71.02
C TYR A 259 31.07 1.40 72.35
N ASN A 260 30.85 0.72 73.47
CA ASN A 260 31.00 1.28 74.81
C ASN A 260 32.44 1.75 75.14
N GLY A 261 33.44 1.33 74.36
CA GLY A 261 34.83 1.75 74.48
C GLY A 261 35.15 3.09 73.79
N ILE A 262 34.23 3.61 72.95
CA ILE A 262 34.46 4.82 72.15
C ILE A 262 34.50 6.05 73.06
N GLU A 263 35.66 6.70 73.15
CA GLU A 263 35.94 7.75 74.12
C GLU A 263 34.94 8.95 74.12
N PRO A 264 34.49 9.45 72.95
CA PRO A 264 33.42 10.46 72.87
C PRO A 264 32.03 10.04 73.36
N LEU A 265 31.75 8.73 73.50
CA LEU A 265 30.42 8.21 73.85
C LEU A 265 30.35 7.65 75.28
N ARG A 266 31.42 7.80 76.06
CA ARG A 266 31.56 7.24 77.40
C ARG A 266 31.00 8.12 78.53
N SER A 267 30.27 9.16 78.18
CA SER A 267 29.69 10.09 79.15
C SER A 267 28.50 9.43 79.84
N THR A 268 28.39 9.59 81.17
CA THR A 268 27.23 9.09 81.92
C THR A 268 26.02 10.02 81.82
N THR A 269 26.26 11.28 81.49
CA THR A 269 25.28 12.36 81.42
C THR A 269 25.44 13.06 80.07
N PHE A 270 24.41 13.07 79.21
CA PHE A 270 24.48 13.64 77.86
C PHE A 270 23.08 13.92 77.27
N ILE A 271 23.03 14.73 76.21
CA ILE A 271 21.85 15.01 75.40
C ILE A 271 22.05 14.44 73.99
N LEU A 272 21.03 13.76 73.47
CA LEU A 272 20.96 13.32 72.09
C LEU A 272 19.80 14.00 71.37
N CYS A 273 20.10 14.75 70.31
CA CYS A 273 19.09 15.45 69.52
C CYS A 273 19.14 14.99 68.05
N PRO A 274 18.06 14.42 67.49
CA PRO A 274 18.03 13.97 66.11
C PRO A 274 17.94 15.15 65.13
N ILE A 275 18.59 15.00 63.97
CA ILE A 275 18.48 15.87 62.79
C ILE A 275 17.47 15.23 61.85
N VAL A 276 16.27 15.83 61.73
CA VAL A 276 15.17 15.27 60.96
C VAL A 276 14.95 16.09 59.69
N LEU A 277 15.01 15.43 58.54
CA LEU A 277 14.74 16.02 57.23
C LEU A 277 13.51 15.33 56.60
N LYS A 278 12.46 16.10 56.29
CA LYS A 278 11.20 15.60 55.70
C LYS A 278 10.59 14.41 56.45
N GLY A 279 10.66 14.42 57.77
CA GLY A 279 10.13 13.35 58.63
C GLY A 279 11.06 12.15 58.77
N GLU A 280 12.26 12.16 58.16
CA GLU A 280 13.25 11.11 58.29
C GLU A 280 14.49 11.61 59.04
N THR A 281 14.97 10.84 60.02
CA THR A 281 16.22 11.20 60.70
C THR A 281 17.42 10.96 59.77
N ILE A 282 18.32 11.93 59.67
CA ILE A 282 19.53 11.88 58.84
C ILE A 282 20.82 11.93 59.66
N GLY A 283 20.71 12.26 60.96
CA GLY A 283 21.82 12.28 61.90
C GLY A 283 21.34 12.57 63.32
N VAL A 284 22.26 12.58 64.28
CA VAL A 284 22.01 12.86 65.71
C VAL A 284 23.17 13.70 66.26
N PHE A 285 22.85 14.78 66.95
CA PHE A 285 23.77 15.51 67.81
C PHE A 285 23.91 14.83 69.16
N GLY A 286 25.12 14.56 69.62
CA GLY A 286 25.45 14.14 70.97
C GLY A 286 26.22 15.24 71.70
N LEU A 287 25.73 15.63 72.87
CA LEU A 287 26.22 16.77 73.64
C LEU A 287 26.50 16.35 75.08
N ASP A 288 27.65 16.69 75.64
CA ASP A 288 27.96 16.42 77.05
C ASP A 288 28.89 17.45 77.70
N ASN A 289 28.98 17.39 79.04
CA ASN A 289 29.86 18.20 79.89
C ASN A 289 30.79 17.31 80.75
N LYS A 290 31.54 16.41 80.09
CA LYS A 290 32.31 15.35 80.77
C LYS A 290 33.40 15.84 81.75
N LYS A 291 34.06 16.98 81.50
CA LYS A 291 35.20 17.48 82.29
C LYS A 291 34.75 18.35 83.46
N SER A 292 33.81 19.27 83.25
CA SER A 292 33.30 20.14 84.33
C SER A 292 32.24 19.48 85.21
N HIS A 293 31.63 18.38 84.74
CA HIS A 293 30.45 17.77 85.37
C HIS A 293 29.31 18.78 85.63
N ARG A 294 29.26 19.86 84.83
CA ARG A 294 28.17 20.84 84.90
C ARG A 294 26.85 20.16 84.55
N ALA A 295 25.89 20.21 85.46
CA ALA A 295 24.55 19.68 85.25
C ALA A 295 23.98 20.20 83.93
N LEU A 296 23.52 19.29 83.07
CA LEU A 296 22.87 19.62 81.81
C LEU A 296 21.52 20.26 82.14
N ASN A 297 21.11 21.25 81.35
CA ASN A 297 19.93 22.04 81.63
C ASN A 297 18.83 21.68 80.63
N ASP A 298 17.67 21.26 81.11
CA ASP A 298 16.52 20.86 80.27
C ASP A 298 16.00 22.04 79.41
N THR A 299 16.23 23.29 79.84
CA THR A 299 15.85 24.48 79.05
C THR A 299 16.68 24.70 77.76
N ASP A 300 17.78 23.97 77.55
CA ASP A 300 18.59 24.08 76.33
C ASP A 300 18.12 23.13 75.20
N VAL A 301 17.25 22.16 75.51
CA VAL A 301 16.75 21.14 74.57
C VAL A 301 16.09 21.75 73.33
N ASP A 302 15.21 22.75 73.49
CA ASP A 302 14.53 23.42 72.38
C ASP A 302 15.51 24.20 71.49
N THR A 303 16.58 24.73 72.07
CA THR A 303 17.60 25.48 71.32
C THR A 303 18.46 24.53 70.49
N ILE A 304 18.80 23.37 71.02
CA ILE A 304 19.53 22.32 70.28
C ILE A 304 18.68 21.81 69.11
N ARG A 305 17.37 21.61 69.34
CA ARG A 305 16.43 21.20 68.30
C ARG A 305 16.36 22.21 67.16
N LEU A 306 16.40 23.51 67.47
CA LEU A 306 16.44 24.57 66.45
C LEU A 306 17.68 24.47 65.54
N PHE A 307 18.85 24.11 66.08
CA PHE A 307 20.06 23.88 65.26
C PHE A 307 19.93 22.66 64.36
N ALA A 308 19.28 21.61 64.83
CA ALA A 308 18.99 20.42 64.04
C ALA A 308 18.05 20.71 62.87
N ASP A 309 17.00 21.50 63.09
CA ASP A 309 16.08 21.91 62.02
C ASP A 309 16.76 22.85 61.00
N GLN A 310 17.61 23.77 61.46
CA GLN A 310 18.37 24.66 60.57
C GLN A 310 19.40 23.90 59.72
N ALA A 311 20.08 22.90 60.30
CA ALA A 311 20.97 22.02 59.55
C ALA A 311 20.21 21.25 58.47
N ALA A 312 19.06 20.67 58.81
CA ALA A 312 18.22 19.94 57.86
C ALA A 312 17.79 20.82 56.67
N ALA A 313 17.29 22.04 56.93
CA ALA A 313 16.88 22.96 55.87
C ALA A 313 18.02 23.36 54.91
N ALA A 314 19.21 23.63 55.44
CA ALA A 314 20.37 23.96 54.63
C ALA A 314 20.84 22.77 53.76
N LEU A 315 20.86 21.56 54.33
CA LEU A 315 21.20 20.33 53.59
C LEU A 315 20.22 20.04 52.45
N MET A 316 18.93 20.35 52.60
CA MET A 316 17.92 20.21 51.54
C MET A 316 18.15 21.19 50.38
N ARG A 317 18.48 22.45 50.68
CA ARG A 317 18.77 23.46 49.65
C ARG A 317 19.92 23.03 48.76
N ILE A 318 21.02 22.56 49.37
CA ILE A 318 22.22 22.10 48.66
C ILE A 318 21.87 20.92 47.72
N GLY A 319 21.04 19.98 48.16
CA GLY A 319 20.61 18.84 47.33
C GLY A 319 19.71 19.23 46.14
N LEU A 320 18.85 20.25 46.29
CA LEU A 320 17.97 20.71 45.21
C LEU A 320 18.76 21.35 44.06
N LEU A 321 19.73 22.20 44.38
CA LEU A 321 20.54 22.94 43.39
C LEU A 321 21.35 21.98 42.51
N GLN A 322 21.95 20.93 43.08
CA GLN A 322 22.71 19.93 42.32
C GLN A 322 21.85 19.14 41.32
N SER A 323 20.55 18.97 41.61
CA SER A 323 19.65 18.21 40.74
C SER A 323 19.21 19.03 39.52
N ILE A 324 19.11 20.35 39.66
CA ILE A 324 18.77 21.28 38.57
C ILE A 324 19.90 21.30 37.52
N ASP A 325 21.15 21.42 37.95
CA ASP A 325 22.32 21.47 37.04
C ASP A 325 22.46 20.21 36.17
N ARG A 326 22.08 19.04 36.71
CA ARG A 326 22.12 17.79 35.94
C ARG A 326 21.04 17.75 34.87
N LEU A 327 19.83 18.21 35.19
CA LEU A 327 18.69 18.20 34.27
C LEU A 327 18.87 19.17 33.11
N THR A 328 19.45 20.35 33.34
CA THR A 328 19.68 21.34 32.28
C THR A 328 20.68 20.83 31.24
N LEU A 329 21.71 20.10 31.67
CA LEU A 329 22.75 19.55 30.79
C LEU A 329 22.24 18.37 29.94
N GLU A 330 21.42 17.48 30.52
CA GLU A 330 20.77 16.39 29.78
C GLU A 330 19.73 16.92 28.77
N LEU A 331 19.01 18.00 29.12
CA LEU A 331 18.01 18.62 28.25
C LEU A 331 18.65 19.27 27.01
N GLY A 332 19.74 20.02 27.18
CA GLY A 332 20.47 20.63 26.06
C GLY A 332 21.03 19.59 25.07
N LYS A 333 21.55 18.46 25.59
CA LYS A 333 22.03 17.36 24.74
C LYS A 333 20.91 16.73 23.91
N THR A 334 19.74 16.50 24.52
CA THR A 334 18.59 15.87 23.85
C THR A 334 18.02 16.75 22.73
N PHE A 335 17.92 18.06 22.95
CA PHE A 335 17.48 19.01 21.92
C PHE A 335 18.43 19.02 20.72
N SER A 336 19.74 19.10 20.97
CA SER A 336 20.75 19.08 19.91
C SER A 336 20.71 17.78 19.09
N GLU A 337 20.65 16.62 19.75
CA GLU A 337 20.55 15.32 19.07
C GLU A 337 19.29 15.17 18.22
N THR A 338 18.17 15.75 18.66
CA THR A 338 16.91 15.68 17.91
C THR A 338 16.92 16.63 16.73
N LEU A 339 17.43 17.85 16.88
CA LEU A 339 17.56 18.81 15.78
C LEU A 339 18.52 18.31 14.69
N MET A 340 19.61 17.62 15.03
CA MET A 340 20.49 16.98 14.05
C MET A 340 19.78 15.93 13.18
N LYS A 341 18.67 15.34 13.65
CA LYS A 341 17.88 14.37 12.87
C LYS A 341 16.93 15.03 11.87
N ARG A 342 16.75 16.36 11.89
CA ARG A 342 15.87 17.12 10.97
C ARG A 342 16.23 16.85 9.51
N ASP A 343 17.50 16.98 9.15
CA ASP A 343 17.97 16.77 7.78
C ASP A 343 17.77 15.32 7.32
N SER A 344 18.03 14.35 8.21
CA SER A 344 17.81 12.93 7.93
C SER A 344 16.33 12.63 7.67
N TYR A 345 15.42 13.18 8.49
CA TYR A 345 13.97 13.02 8.30
C TYR A 345 13.51 13.65 6.99
N SER A 346 13.92 14.90 6.73
CA SER A 346 13.55 15.64 5.54
C SER A 346 14.04 14.92 4.27
N SER A 347 15.28 14.39 4.28
CA SER A 347 15.81 13.60 3.16
C SER A 347 15.04 12.30 2.90
N THR A 348 14.56 11.63 3.96
CA THR A 348 13.79 10.39 3.84
C THR A 348 12.40 10.66 3.25
N LEU A 349 11.74 11.73 3.70
CA LEU A 349 10.46 12.17 3.15
C LEU A 349 10.59 12.58 1.68
N TYR A 350 11.66 13.28 1.32
CA TYR A 350 11.94 13.62 -0.07
C TYR A 350 12.15 12.37 -0.96
N ARG A 351 12.89 11.37 -0.48
CA ARG A 351 13.05 10.08 -1.19
C ARG A 351 11.73 9.35 -1.36
N LEU A 352 10.88 9.34 -0.32
CA LEU A 352 9.56 8.71 -0.37
C LEU A 352 8.63 9.41 -1.37
N LYS A 353 8.65 10.74 -1.41
CA LYS A 353 7.92 11.55 -2.40
C LYS A 353 8.36 11.22 -3.83
N ASN A 354 9.66 11.18 -4.09
CA ASN A 354 10.19 10.85 -5.42
C ASN A 354 9.88 9.40 -5.82
N ALA A 355 9.86 8.47 -4.87
CA ALA A 355 9.45 7.08 -5.10
C ALA A 355 7.97 7.00 -5.49
N ALA A 356 7.09 7.75 -4.80
CA ALA A 356 5.66 7.84 -5.15
C ALA A 356 5.43 8.45 -6.54
N ASP A 357 6.15 9.54 -6.88
CA ASP A 357 6.09 10.13 -8.23
C ASP A 357 6.61 9.16 -9.30
N SER A 358 7.69 8.43 -9.01
CA SER A 358 8.22 7.40 -9.93
C SER A 358 7.24 6.24 -10.12
N LEU A 359 6.56 5.81 -9.06
CA LEU A 359 5.54 4.76 -9.10
C LEU A 359 4.32 5.21 -9.92
N ALA A 360 3.84 6.44 -9.73
CA ALA A 360 2.74 7.01 -10.50
C ALA A 360 3.08 7.11 -12.00
N ASN A 361 4.30 7.56 -12.33
CA ASN A 361 4.77 7.61 -13.71
C ASN A 361 4.95 6.22 -14.33
N GLY A 362 5.42 5.24 -13.56
CA GLY A 362 5.50 3.84 -13.97
C GLY A 362 4.12 3.25 -14.26
N ALA A 363 3.15 3.52 -13.39
CA ALA A 363 1.76 3.13 -13.56
C ALA A 363 1.18 3.65 -14.88
N LEU A 364 1.33 4.95 -15.19
CA LEU A 364 0.87 5.52 -16.47
C LEU A 364 1.48 4.84 -17.71
N LYS A 365 2.75 4.44 -17.65
CA LYS A 365 3.39 3.70 -18.76
C LYS A 365 2.81 2.29 -18.92
N ILE A 366 2.51 1.61 -17.81
CA ILE A 366 1.87 0.29 -17.84
C ILE A 366 0.43 0.41 -18.37
N ASP A 367 -0.30 1.46 -17.99
CA ASP A 367 -1.65 1.71 -18.52
C ASP A 367 -1.64 1.89 -20.04
N ALA A 368 -0.73 2.72 -20.56
CA ALA A 368 -0.57 2.92 -22.00
C ALA A 368 -0.17 1.62 -22.71
N ALA A 369 0.71 0.82 -22.11
CA ALA A 369 1.09 -0.49 -22.66
C ALA A 369 -0.09 -1.49 -22.66
N ALA A 370 -0.92 -1.49 -21.61
CA ALA A 370 -2.12 -2.32 -21.54
C ALA A 370 -3.13 -1.93 -22.63
N HIS A 371 -3.33 -0.64 -22.88
CA HIS A 371 -4.18 -0.16 -23.99
C HIS A 371 -3.62 -0.56 -25.35
N GLY A 372 -2.33 -0.38 -25.60
CA GLY A 372 -1.70 -0.81 -26.86
C GLY A 372 -1.77 -2.34 -27.07
N MET A 373 -1.71 -3.11 -25.98
CA MET A 373 -1.91 -4.56 -26.02
C MET A 373 -3.35 -4.92 -26.39
N MET A 374 -4.36 -4.23 -25.84
CA MET A 374 -5.77 -4.43 -26.22
C MET A 374 -6.02 -4.17 -27.70
N GLU A 375 -5.45 -3.10 -28.26
CA GLU A 375 -5.56 -2.78 -29.69
C GLU A 375 -4.92 -3.87 -30.55
N SER A 376 -3.74 -4.37 -30.15
CA SER A 376 -3.06 -5.47 -30.83
C SER A 376 -3.86 -6.77 -30.78
N VAL A 377 -4.49 -7.07 -29.64
CA VAL A 377 -5.35 -8.25 -29.46
C VAL A 377 -6.62 -8.15 -30.32
N ASP A 378 -7.21 -6.98 -30.45
CA ASP A 378 -8.39 -6.76 -31.31
C ASP A 378 -8.03 -7.01 -32.78
N GLY A 379 -6.91 -6.44 -33.24
CA GLY A 379 -6.37 -6.70 -34.58
C GLY A 379 -6.09 -8.19 -34.83
N ALA A 380 -5.44 -8.87 -33.89
CA ALA A 380 -5.18 -10.31 -33.98
C ALA A 380 -6.48 -11.15 -33.96
N SER A 381 -7.52 -10.69 -33.26
CA SER A 381 -8.82 -11.37 -33.20
C SER A 381 -9.55 -11.30 -34.54
N VAL A 382 -9.48 -10.14 -35.22
CA VAL A 382 -9.99 -9.98 -36.59
C VAL A 382 -9.26 -10.93 -37.54
N SER A 383 -7.93 -10.97 -37.51
CA SER A 383 -7.15 -11.89 -38.34
C SER A 383 -7.47 -13.37 -38.07
N ALA A 384 -7.67 -13.75 -36.80
CA ALA A 384 -8.08 -15.11 -36.46
C ALA A 384 -9.47 -15.46 -37.02
N ALA A 385 -10.41 -14.51 -36.99
CA ALA A 385 -11.73 -14.69 -37.59
C ALA A 385 -11.66 -14.85 -39.12
N GLU A 386 -10.85 -14.03 -39.80
CA GLU A 386 -10.62 -14.14 -41.25
C GLU A 386 -9.99 -15.49 -41.62
N ILE A 387 -9.00 -15.96 -40.86
CA ILE A 387 -8.40 -17.28 -41.06
C ILE A 387 -9.45 -18.38 -40.89
N SER A 388 -10.36 -18.26 -39.91
CA SER A 388 -11.43 -19.24 -39.71
C SER A 388 -12.36 -19.31 -40.91
N VAL A 389 -12.76 -18.16 -41.47
CA VAL A 389 -13.61 -18.09 -42.67
C VAL A 389 -12.89 -18.68 -43.88
N ALA A 390 -11.63 -18.32 -44.10
CA ALA A 390 -10.82 -18.85 -45.20
C ALA A 390 -10.66 -20.37 -45.10
N THR A 391 -10.46 -20.90 -43.89
CA THR A 391 -10.32 -22.34 -43.65
C THR A 391 -11.62 -23.10 -43.92
N ASP A 392 -12.77 -22.51 -43.57
CA ASP A 392 -14.08 -23.09 -43.88
C ASP A 392 -14.34 -23.13 -45.40
N GLN A 393 -13.95 -22.08 -46.11
CA GLN A 393 -14.05 -22.02 -47.56
C GLN A 393 -13.10 -23.00 -48.25
N ILE A 394 -11.88 -23.20 -47.75
CA ILE A 394 -10.97 -24.25 -48.22
C ILE A 394 -11.63 -25.61 -48.08
N THR A 395 -12.27 -25.89 -46.94
CA THR A 395 -12.93 -27.16 -46.67
C THR A 395 -14.08 -27.41 -47.66
N HIS A 396 -14.92 -26.41 -47.92
CA HIS A 396 -15.95 -26.49 -48.97
C HIS A 396 -15.38 -26.75 -50.36
N ASN A 397 -14.28 -26.08 -50.72
CA ASN A 397 -13.61 -26.30 -52.00
C ASN A 397 -13.01 -27.72 -52.11
N MET A 398 -12.54 -28.29 -51.01
CA MET A 398 -12.04 -29.68 -50.99
C MET A 398 -13.17 -30.69 -51.24
N ASP A 399 -14.38 -30.46 -50.73
CA ASP A 399 -15.52 -31.33 -51.02
C ASP A 399 -15.87 -31.32 -52.52
N ALA A 400 -15.90 -30.13 -53.14
CA ALA A 400 -16.12 -29.99 -54.58
C ALA A 400 -15.00 -30.64 -55.42
N LEU A 401 -13.74 -30.49 -54.97
CA LEU A 401 -12.60 -31.14 -55.62
C LEU A 401 -12.67 -32.67 -55.51
N SER A 402 -13.08 -33.20 -54.36
CA SER A 402 -13.29 -34.63 -54.15
C SER A 402 -14.34 -35.22 -55.11
N ASP A 403 -15.47 -34.53 -55.29
CA ASP A 403 -16.50 -34.91 -56.26
C ASP A 403 -15.98 -34.85 -57.71
N SER A 404 -15.17 -33.84 -58.04
CA SER A 404 -14.52 -33.72 -59.35
C SER A 404 -13.53 -34.86 -59.62
N VAL A 405 -12.73 -35.25 -58.62
CA VAL A 405 -11.83 -36.40 -58.67
C VAL A 405 -12.63 -37.68 -58.92
N TYR A 406 -13.72 -37.90 -58.19
CA TYR A 406 -14.57 -39.09 -58.38
C TYR A 406 -15.16 -39.17 -59.78
N LYS A 407 -15.69 -38.06 -60.30
CA LYS A 407 -16.18 -37.96 -61.69
C LYS A 407 -15.08 -38.23 -62.71
N SER A 408 -13.87 -37.75 -62.45
CA SER A 408 -12.72 -37.96 -63.33
C SER A 408 -12.30 -39.43 -63.37
N VAL A 409 -12.28 -40.13 -62.22
CA VAL A 409 -12.04 -41.58 -62.16
C VAL A 409 -13.06 -42.33 -63.00
N SER A 410 -14.35 -42.05 -62.80
CA SER A 410 -15.43 -42.69 -63.57
C SER A 410 -15.31 -42.44 -65.08
N ALA A 411 -14.96 -41.21 -65.48
CA ALA A 411 -14.69 -40.88 -66.88
C ALA A 411 -13.52 -41.68 -67.46
N MET A 412 -12.43 -41.87 -66.70
CA MET A 412 -11.29 -42.68 -67.14
C MET A 412 -11.62 -44.17 -67.28
N GLU A 413 -12.46 -44.73 -66.39
CA GLU A 413 -12.96 -46.10 -66.53
C GLU A 413 -13.81 -46.26 -67.81
N GLN A 414 -14.65 -45.27 -68.10
CA GLN A 414 -15.45 -45.26 -69.32
C GLN A 414 -14.57 -45.18 -70.57
N ILE A 415 -13.57 -44.29 -70.58
CA ILE A 415 -12.60 -44.18 -71.69
C ILE A 415 -11.84 -45.49 -71.88
N THR A 416 -11.39 -46.12 -70.79
CA THR A 416 -10.71 -47.43 -70.84
C THR A 416 -11.58 -48.49 -71.51
N THR A 417 -12.88 -48.49 -71.20
CA THR A 417 -13.85 -49.40 -71.82
C THR A 417 -14.04 -49.09 -73.31
N THR A 418 -14.16 -47.81 -73.68
CA THR A 418 -14.27 -47.39 -75.07
C THR A 418 -13.03 -47.74 -75.88
N LEU A 419 -11.82 -47.58 -75.33
CA LEU A 419 -10.57 -47.95 -76.00
C LEU A 419 -10.51 -49.45 -76.31
N ARG A 420 -10.92 -50.31 -75.37
CA ARG A 420 -11.04 -51.77 -75.63
C ARG A 420 -12.03 -52.08 -76.74
N GLN A 421 -13.13 -51.33 -76.82
CA GLN A 421 -14.11 -51.50 -77.89
C GLN A 421 -13.55 -51.05 -79.25
N VAL A 422 -12.79 -49.95 -79.29
CA VAL A 422 -12.10 -49.48 -80.49
C VAL A 422 -11.04 -50.47 -80.94
N GLU A 423 -10.24 -51.03 -80.02
CA GLU A 423 -9.25 -52.08 -80.32
C GLU A 423 -9.91 -53.30 -80.96
N LYS A 424 -10.99 -53.81 -80.34
CA LYS A 424 -11.77 -54.94 -80.87
C LYS A 424 -12.37 -54.63 -82.24
N GLY A 425 -12.94 -53.43 -82.41
CA GLY A 425 -13.51 -52.97 -83.68
C GLY A 425 -12.45 -52.87 -84.78
N THR A 426 -11.26 -52.36 -84.45
CA THR A 426 -10.13 -52.25 -85.36
C THR A 426 -9.62 -53.63 -85.78
N GLY A 427 -9.51 -54.57 -84.85
CA GLY A 427 -9.15 -55.96 -85.16
C GLY A 427 -10.16 -56.65 -86.08
N HIS A 428 -11.46 -56.38 -85.89
CA HIS A 428 -12.49 -56.89 -86.79
C HIS A 428 -12.41 -56.27 -88.20
N SER A 429 -12.23 -54.95 -88.30
CA SER A 429 -12.05 -54.23 -89.57
C SER A 429 -10.81 -54.69 -90.33
N HIS A 430 -9.71 -54.97 -89.62
CA HIS A 430 -8.48 -55.51 -90.20
C HIS A 430 -8.73 -56.89 -90.82
N SER A 431 -9.36 -57.80 -90.08
CA SER A 431 -9.71 -59.15 -90.58
C SER A 431 -10.65 -59.09 -91.79
N LEU A 432 -11.68 -58.24 -91.74
CA LEU A 432 -12.61 -58.07 -92.85
C LEU A 432 -11.92 -57.52 -94.10
N SER A 433 -11.08 -56.49 -93.94
CA SER A 433 -10.32 -55.91 -95.05
C SER A 433 -9.38 -56.95 -95.67
N SER A 434 -8.68 -57.74 -94.84
CA SER A 434 -7.82 -58.83 -95.33
C SER A 434 -8.58 -59.87 -96.16
N ARG A 435 -9.81 -60.22 -95.75
CA ARG A 435 -10.66 -61.15 -96.51
C ARG A 435 -11.15 -60.55 -97.82
N VAL A 436 -11.50 -59.27 -97.83
CA VAL A 436 -11.87 -58.56 -99.07
C VAL A 436 -10.70 -58.54 -100.05
N LYS A 437 -9.47 -58.29 -99.56
CA LYS A 437 -8.25 -58.38 -100.36
C LYS A 437 -8.10 -59.75 -101.00
N GLU A 438 -8.16 -60.82 -100.21
CA GLU A 438 -8.05 -62.20 -100.68
C GLU A 438 -9.10 -62.53 -101.75
N HIS A 439 -10.37 -62.17 -101.51
CA HIS A 439 -11.44 -62.39 -102.48
C HIS A 439 -11.28 -61.57 -103.77
N ALA A 440 -10.75 -60.34 -103.68
CA ALA A 440 -10.45 -59.52 -104.85
C ALA A 440 -9.27 -60.08 -105.67
N GLU A 441 -8.24 -60.61 -105.01
CA GLU A 441 -7.10 -61.29 -105.66
C GLU A 441 -7.59 -62.55 -106.41
N GLN A 442 -8.39 -63.39 -105.74
CA GLN A 442 -9.01 -64.58 -106.35
C GLN A 442 -9.91 -64.19 -107.53
N GLY A 443 -10.75 -63.16 -107.37
CA GLY A 443 -11.60 -62.64 -108.43
C GLY A 443 -10.80 -62.12 -109.63
N THR A 444 -9.68 -61.44 -109.38
CA THR A 444 -8.80 -60.92 -110.44
C THR A 444 -8.20 -62.06 -111.26
N GLN A 445 -7.78 -63.14 -110.59
CA GLN A 445 -7.26 -64.33 -111.25
C GLN A 445 -8.33 -65.00 -112.13
N ILE A 446 -9.55 -65.20 -111.62
CA ILE A 446 -10.66 -65.80 -112.37
C ILE A 446 -11.02 -64.95 -113.61
N VAL A 447 -11.06 -63.63 -113.46
CA VAL A 447 -11.34 -62.72 -114.59
C VAL A 447 -10.24 -62.79 -115.64
N ARG A 448 -8.97 -62.88 -115.22
CA ARG A 448 -7.84 -63.05 -116.14
C ARG A 448 -7.96 -64.34 -116.96
N GLU A 449 -8.21 -65.46 -116.29
CA GLU A 449 -8.45 -66.76 -116.96
C GLU A 449 -9.65 -66.71 -117.92
N THR A 450 -10.71 -65.99 -117.54
CA THR A 450 -11.90 -65.81 -118.38
C THR A 450 -11.59 -64.99 -119.65
N VAL A 451 -10.80 -63.93 -119.53
CA VAL A 451 -10.37 -63.11 -120.67
C VAL A 451 -9.46 -63.90 -121.61
N ASP A 452 -8.54 -64.70 -121.06
CA ASP A 452 -7.66 -65.57 -121.85
C ASP A 452 -8.47 -66.64 -122.63
N ALA A 453 -9.46 -67.27 -121.97
CA ALA A 453 -10.37 -68.22 -122.62
C ALA A 453 -11.21 -67.57 -123.74
N LEU A 454 -11.71 -66.34 -123.52
CA LEU A 454 -12.43 -65.60 -124.55
C LEU A 454 -11.54 -65.23 -125.75
N ALA A 455 -10.26 -64.91 -125.51
CA ALA A 455 -9.30 -64.66 -126.58
C ALA A 455 -9.04 -65.92 -127.41
N GLU A 456 -9.02 -67.10 -126.78
CA GLU A 456 -8.93 -68.38 -127.49
C GLU A 456 -10.21 -68.67 -128.32
N ILE A 457 -11.40 -68.43 -127.75
CA ILE A 457 -12.67 -68.54 -128.47
C ILE A 457 -12.68 -67.59 -129.68
N GLN A 458 -12.21 -66.35 -129.52
CA GLN A 458 -12.11 -65.39 -130.62
C GLN A 458 -11.26 -65.93 -131.78
N ARG A 459 -10.13 -66.59 -131.48
CA ARG A 459 -9.28 -67.24 -132.48
C ARG A 459 -9.99 -68.39 -133.19
N SER A 460 -10.70 -69.23 -132.44
CA SER A 460 -11.48 -70.35 -132.99
C SER A 460 -12.63 -69.89 -133.90
N VAL A 461 -13.33 -68.83 -133.50
CA VAL A 461 -14.39 -68.18 -134.31
C VAL A 461 -13.81 -67.62 -135.61
N ASP A 462 -12.65 -66.97 -135.58
CA ASP A 462 -12.00 -66.45 -136.79
C ASP A 462 -11.58 -67.58 -137.76
N LEU A 463 -11.02 -68.67 -137.24
CA LEU A 463 -10.70 -69.87 -138.03
C LEU A 463 -11.96 -70.47 -138.68
N SER A 464 -13.06 -70.55 -137.92
CA SER A 464 -14.36 -71.05 -138.41
C SER A 464 -14.92 -70.15 -139.52
N TYR A 465 -14.86 -68.84 -139.35
CA TYR A 465 -15.26 -67.86 -140.36
C TYR A 465 -14.48 -68.04 -141.68
N GLN A 466 -13.15 -68.19 -141.58
CA GLN A 466 -12.30 -68.45 -142.74
C GLN A 466 -12.63 -69.80 -143.41
N GLY A 467 -12.95 -70.83 -142.62
CA GLY A 467 -13.40 -72.14 -143.12
C GLY A 467 -14.68 -72.05 -143.94
N ILE A 468 -15.70 -71.38 -143.41
CA ILE A 468 -16.99 -71.16 -144.09
C ILE A 468 -16.79 -70.34 -145.38
N LYS A 469 -15.94 -69.31 -145.33
CA LYS A 469 -15.62 -68.51 -146.52
C LYS A 469 -14.97 -69.34 -147.63
N ARG A 470 -14.07 -70.27 -147.28
CA ARG A 470 -13.48 -71.22 -148.24
C ARG A 470 -14.52 -72.19 -148.79
N LEU A 471 -15.44 -72.69 -147.95
CA LEU A 471 -16.54 -73.57 -148.39
C LEU A 471 -17.44 -72.85 -149.41
N SER A 472 -17.90 -71.64 -149.09
CA SER A 472 -18.73 -70.83 -149.99
C SER A 472 -18.03 -70.55 -151.33
N ALA A 473 -16.73 -70.23 -151.32
CA ALA A 473 -15.96 -70.02 -152.54
C ALA A 473 -15.81 -71.31 -153.37
N ASN A 474 -15.59 -72.46 -152.72
CA ASN A 474 -15.50 -73.75 -153.41
C ASN A 474 -16.85 -74.19 -153.99
N SER A 475 -17.95 -73.98 -153.27
CA SER A 475 -19.30 -74.28 -153.76
C SER A 475 -19.65 -73.46 -155.00
N GLY A 476 -19.33 -72.17 -155.03
CA GLY A 476 -19.51 -71.34 -156.24
C GLY A 476 -18.64 -71.79 -157.43
N ARG A 477 -17.45 -72.37 -157.18
CA ARG A 477 -16.66 -73.00 -158.26
C ARG A 477 -17.31 -74.28 -158.79
N ILE A 478 -17.91 -75.08 -157.91
CA ILE A 478 -18.63 -76.31 -158.29
C ILE A 478 -19.88 -75.94 -159.11
N GLU A 479 -20.64 -74.93 -158.70
CA GLU A 479 -21.78 -74.39 -159.46
C GLU A 479 -21.37 -74.04 -160.91
N GLY A 480 -20.22 -73.36 -161.07
CA GLY A 480 -19.64 -73.06 -162.38
C GLY A 480 -19.34 -74.32 -163.21
N PHE A 481 -18.76 -75.36 -162.61
CA PHE A 481 -18.52 -76.64 -163.29
C PHE A 481 -19.81 -77.36 -163.68
N VAL A 482 -20.80 -77.40 -162.78
CA VAL A 482 -22.10 -78.04 -163.03
C VAL A 482 -22.85 -77.34 -164.15
N SER A 483 -22.78 -76.00 -164.22
CA SER A 483 -23.34 -75.21 -165.32
C SER A 483 -22.71 -75.59 -166.68
N VAL A 484 -21.39 -75.71 -166.75
CA VAL A 484 -20.69 -76.18 -167.97
C VAL A 484 -21.10 -77.61 -168.35
N ILE A 485 -21.24 -78.52 -167.38
CA ILE A 485 -21.69 -79.89 -167.64
C ILE A 485 -23.13 -79.89 -168.16
N ASN A 486 -24.03 -79.09 -167.58
CA ASN A 486 -25.40 -78.96 -168.06
C ASN A 486 -25.45 -78.41 -169.50
N ASP A 487 -24.59 -77.45 -169.84
CA ASP A 487 -24.46 -76.92 -171.21
C ASP A 487 -23.92 -77.97 -172.19
N ILE A 488 -22.89 -78.74 -171.81
CA ILE A 488 -22.38 -79.86 -172.60
C ILE A 488 -23.49 -80.88 -172.81
N THR A 489 -24.23 -81.21 -171.75
CA THR A 489 -25.33 -82.16 -171.79
C THR A 489 -26.45 -81.69 -172.71
N LYS A 490 -26.86 -80.42 -172.67
CA LYS A 490 -27.84 -79.87 -173.62
C LYS A 490 -27.34 -79.99 -175.07
N ARG A 491 -26.06 -79.71 -175.33
CA ARG A 491 -25.45 -79.86 -176.66
C ARG A 491 -25.40 -81.33 -177.10
N THR A 492 -25.03 -82.24 -176.21
CA THR A 492 -25.00 -83.69 -176.48
C THR A 492 -26.38 -84.23 -176.78
N ASN A 493 -27.42 -83.83 -176.03
CA ASN A 493 -28.80 -84.20 -176.31
C ASN A 493 -29.26 -83.71 -177.71
N LEU A 494 -28.88 -82.49 -178.11
CA LEU A 494 -29.18 -81.95 -179.45
C LEU A 494 -28.40 -82.70 -180.55
N LEU A 495 -27.13 -83.03 -180.34
CA LEU A 495 -26.32 -83.81 -181.28
C LEU A 495 -26.88 -85.23 -181.43
N ALA A 496 -27.24 -85.87 -180.31
CA ALA A 496 -27.85 -87.19 -180.30
C ALA A 496 -29.22 -87.20 -180.99
N LEU A 497 -30.05 -86.19 -180.75
CA LEU A 497 -31.32 -86.00 -181.46
C LEU A 497 -31.11 -85.88 -182.97
N ASN A 498 -30.15 -85.05 -183.41
CA ASN A 498 -29.81 -84.92 -184.82
C ASN A 498 -29.31 -86.25 -185.42
N ALA A 499 -28.49 -87.01 -184.67
CA ALA A 499 -28.03 -88.32 -185.10
C ALA A 499 -29.17 -89.35 -185.19
N SER A 500 -30.11 -89.38 -184.24
CA SER A 500 -31.31 -90.23 -184.29
C SER A 500 -32.19 -89.89 -185.50
N ILE A 501 -32.36 -88.60 -185.83
CA ILE A 501 -33.10 -88.15 -187.02
C ILE A 501 -32.43 -88.63 -188.30
N ILE A 502 -31.10 -88.47 -188.43
CA ILE A 502 -30.33 -88.92 -189.60
C ILE A 502 -30.37 -90.44 -189.73
N ALA A 503 -30.26 -91.17 -188.61
CA ALA A 503 -30.35 -92.62 -188.58
C ALA A 503 -31.74 -93.13 -189.01
N ALA A 504 -32.82 -92.46 -188.59
CA ALA A 504 -34.17 -92.73 -189.06
C ALA A 504 -34.34 -92.42 -190.57
N GLN A 505 -33.69 -91.36 -191.06
CA GLN A 505 -33.66 -90.99 -192.49
C GLN A 505 -32.94 -92.02 -193.37
N ALA A 506 -31.91 -92.70 -192.85
CA ALA A 506 -31.13 -93.71 -193.56
C ALA A 506 -31.82 -95.09 -193.65
N GLY A 507 -33.02 -95.25 -193.08
CA GLY A 507 -33.82 -96.48 -193.17
C GLY A 507 -33.15 -97.71 -192.52
N GLU A 508 -33.21 -98.87 -193.18
CA GLU A 508 -32.63 -100.13 -192.66
C GLU A 508 -31.12 -100.04 -192.38
N TYR A 509 -30.37 -99.24 -193.16
CA TYR A 509 -28.92 -99.07 -192.99
C TYR A 509 -28.54 -98.21 -191.77
N GLY A 510 -29.47 -97.41 -191.24
CA GLY A 510 -29.25 -96.52 -190.08
C GLY A 510 -29.66 -97.11 -188.73
N LYS A 511 -30.29 -98.29 -188.71
CA LYS A 511 -30.96 -98.86 -187.52
C LYS A 511 -30.02 -99.06 -186.33
N SER A 512 -28.81 -99.57 -186.55
CA SER A 512 -27.80 -99.74 -185.50
C SER A 512 -27.26 -98.41 -184.97
N PHE A 513 -27.17 -97.37 -185.82
CA PHE A 513 -26.76 -96.02 -185.40
C PHE A 513 -27.87 -95.30 -184.62
N GLY A 514 -29.14 -95.51 -184.98
CA GLY A 514 -30.28 -94.92 -184.30
C GLY A 514 -30.40 -95.37 -182.84
N VAL A 515 -30.17 -96.66 -182.57
CA VAL A 515 -30.16 -97.19 -181.19
C VAL A 515 -29.06 -96.54 -180.34
N VAL A 516 -27.85 -96.36 -180.89
CA VAL A 516 -26.76 -95.68 -180.18
C VAL A 516 -27.07 -94.20 -179.95
N ALA A 517 -27.68 -93.52 -180.93
CA ALA A 517 -28.06 -92.12 -180.80
C ALA A 517 -29.17 -91.91 -179.75
N ASP A 518 -30.17 -92.79 -179.69
CA ASP A 518 -31.21 -92.75 -178.65
C ASP A 518 -30.64 -93.06 -177.25
N GLU A 519 -29.68 -93.97 -177.13
CA GLU A 519 -28.98 -94.26 -175.86
C GLU A 519 -28.15 -93.05 -175.39
N ILE A 520 -27.40 -92.40 -176.29
CA ILE A 520 -26.67 -91.16 -175.97
C ILE A 520 -27.64 -90.06 -175.54
N ARG A 521 -28.79 -89.94 -176.21
CA ARG A 521 -29.84 -88.97 -175.86
C ARG A 521 -30.39 -89.24 -174.46
N ASN A 522 -30.70 -90.50 -174.14
CA ASN A 522 -31.20 -90.88 -172.83
C ASN A 522 -30.16 -90.61 -171.72
N LEU A 523 -28.90 -91.01 -171.95
CA LEU A 523 -27.78 -90.73 -171.04
C LEU A 523 -27.58 -89.23 -170.82
N SER A 524 -27.75 -88.43 -171.88
CA SER A 524 -27.71 -86.99 -171.81
C SER A 524 -28.87 -86.41 -170.99
N LEU A 525 -30.12 -86.85 -171.20
CA LEU A 525 -31.25 -86.40 -170.38
C LEU A 525 -31.07 -86.77 -168.90
N GLN A 526 -30.61 -87.99 -168.62
CA GLN A 526 -30.31 -88.45 -167.27
C GLN A 526 -29.18 -87.64 -166.62
N THR A 527 -28.11 -87.34 -167.36
CA THR A 527 -27.02 -86.45 -166.91
C THR A 527 -27.56 -85.04 -166.60
N GLY A 528 -28.49 -84.53 -167.40
CA GLY A 528 -29.10 -83.22 -167.22
C GLY A 528 -29.93 -83.14 -165.93
N LEU A 529 -30.74 -84.17 -165.66
CA LEU A 529 -31.48 -84.31 -164.41
C LEU A 529 -30.54 -84.36 -163.20
N SER A 530 -29.49 -85.18 -163.24
CA SER A 530 -28.51 -85.26 -162.16
C SER A 530 -27.75 -83.94 -161.95
N THR A 531 -27.40 -83.20 -163.01
CA THR A 531 -26.82 -81.85 -162.85
C THR A 531 -27.79 -80.86 -162.21
N GLY A 532 -29.10 -80.99 -162.46
CA GLY A 532 -30.14 -80.19 -161.81
C GLY A 532 -30.24 -80.48 -160.31
N GLU A 533 -30.23 -81.76 -159.92
CA GLU A 533 -30.20 -82.17 -158.51
C GLU A 533 -28.93 -81.67 -157.79
N ILE A 534 -27.75 -81.79 -158.43
CA ILE A 534 -26.50 -81.25 -157.89
C ILE A 534 -26.57 -79.73 -157.72
N THR A 535 -27.19 -79.01 -158.67
CA THR A 535 -27.35 -77.55 -158.56
C THR A 535 -28.18 -77.17 -157.33
N GLY A 536 -29.28 -77.87 -157.08
CA GLY A 536 -30.11 -77.67 -155.88
C GLY A 536 -29.34 -77.91 -154.57
N ILE A 537 -28.52 -78.97 -154.51
CA ILE A 537 -27.67 -79.25 -153.33
C ILE A 537 -26.62 -78.12 -153.14
N ILE A 538 -26.04 -77.60 -154.21
CA ILE A 538 -25.06 -76.51 -154.13
C ILE A 538 -25.71 -75.20 -153.65
N GLU A 539 -26.91 -74.88 -154.13
CA GLU A 539 -27.69 -73.72 -153.67
C GLU A 539 -28.02 -73.83 -152.18
N GLU A 540 -28.39 -75.03 -151.69
CA GLU A 540 -28.62 -75.30 -150.28
C GLU A 540 -27.34 -75.10 -149.46
N ILE A 541 -26.20 -75.70 -149.87
CA ILE A 541 -24.91 -75.52 -149.21
C ILE A 541 -24.49 -74.05 -149.16
N MET A 542 -24.72 -73.29 -150.23
CA MET A 542 -24.40 -71.86 -150.26
C MET A 542 -25.28 -71.05 -149.31
N THR A 543 -26.57 -71.37 -149.24
CA THR A 543 -27.52 -70.74 -148.31
C THR A 543 -27.15 -71.03 -146.87
N GLU A 544 -26.91 -72.30 -146.52
CA GLU A 544 -26.49 -72.71 -145.19
C GLU A 544 -25.12 -72.10 -144.80
N SER A 545 -24.17 -72.05 -145.75
CA SER A 545 -22.86 -71.42 -145.53
C SER A 545 -23.01 -69.92 -145.23
N ARG A 546 -23.93 -69.22 -145.88
CA ARG A 546 -24.20 -67.80 -145.61
C ARG A 546 -24.79 -67.61 -144.21
N VAL A 547 -25.78 -68.41 -143.85
CA VAL A 547 -26.39 -68.38 -142.50
C VAL A 547 -25.33 -68.68 -141.44
N ALA A 548 -24.46 -69.67 -141.67
CA ALA A 548 -23.36 -69.99 -140.77
C ALA A 548 -22.35 -68.83 -140.65
N ALA A 549 -22.02 -68.15 -141.75
CA ALA A 549 -21.13 -66.98 -141.73
C ALA A 549 -21.71 -65.80 -140.94
N ASP A 550 -23.02 -65.54 -141.09
CA ASP A 550 -23.73 -64.49 -140.35
C ASP A 550 -23.74 -64.80 -138.84
N ASN A 551 -24.03 -66.05 -138.46
CA ASN A 551 -23.98 -66.49 -137.07
C ASN A 551 -22.57 -66.37 -136.46
N VAL A 552 -21.53 -66.81 -137.17
CA VAL A 552 -20.13 -66.69 -136.72
C VAL A 552 -19.72 -65.22 -136.57
N THR A 553 -20.20 -64.34 -137.46
CA THR A 553 -19.95 -62.89 -137.35
C THR A 553 -20.63 -62.30 -136.11
N ALA A 554 -21.88 -62.69 -135.83
CA ALA A 554 -22.57 -62.29 -134.60
C ALA A 554 -21.85 -62.79 -133.34
N THR A 555 -21.38 -64.06 -133.34
CA THR A 555 -20.59 -64.62 -132.23
C THR A 555 -19.28 -63.85 -132.02
N LYS A 556 -18.60 -63.43 -133.10
CA LYS A 556 -17.36 -62.64 -133.01
C LYS A 556 -17.58 -61.32 -132.25
N GLU A 557 -18.68 -60.62 -132.51
CA GLU A 557 -19.00 -59.38 -131.78
C GLU A 557 -19.38 -59.64 -130.31
N LEU A 558 -20.08 -60.74 -130.01
CA LEU A 558 -20.38 -61.14 -128.63
C LEU A 558 -19.11 -61.45 -127.83
N VAL A 559 -18.16 -62.18 -128.42
CA VAL A 559 -16.88 -62.50 -127.77
C VAL A 559 -16.08 -61.22 -127.50
N LYS A 560 -16.02 -60.31 -128.48
CA LYS A 560 -15.35 -59.00 -128.32
C LYS A 560 -15.97 -58.18 -127.20
N LYS A 561 -17.31 -58.18 -127.08
CA LYS A 561 -18.01 -57.55 -125.95
C LYS A 561 -17.66 -58.23 -124.62
N GLY A 562 -17.58 -59.56 -124.59
CA GLY A 562 -17.16 -60.35 -123.44
C GLY A 562 -15.76 -59.98 -122.94
N VAL A 563 -14.78 -59.87 -123.85
CA VAL A 563 -13.41 -59.46 -123.51
C VAL A 563 -13.39 -58.05 -122.88
N LYS A 564 -14.12 -57.10 -123.48
CA LYS A 564 -14.21 -55.74 -122.95
C LYS A 564 -14.83 -55.69 -121.55
N LEU A 565 -15.90 -56.46 -121.31
CA LEU A 565 -16.53 -56.57 -119.99
C LEU A 565 -15.58 -57.21 -118.97
N GLY A 566 -14.86 -58.28 -119.33
CA GLY A 566 -13.86 -58.92 -118.48
C GLY A 566 -12.74 -57.95 -118.07
N GLN A 567 -12.20 -57.18 -119.02
CA GLN A 567 -11.20 -56.14 -118.73
C GLN A 567 -11.74 -55.07 -117.77
N GLN A 568 -12.97 -54.61 -117.97
CA GLN A 568 -13.60 -53.62 -117.09
C GLN A 568 -13.82 -54.16 -115.67
N THR A 569 -14.24 -55.43 -115.53
CA THR A 569 -14.34 -56.11 -114.23
C THR A 569 -12.97 -56.21 -113.55
N GLY A 570 -11.91 -56.51 -114.31
CA GLY A 570 -10.53 -56.55 -113.79
C GLY A 570 -10.07 -55.20 -113.22
N ILE A 571 -10.38 -54.09 -113.89
CA ILE A 571 -10.09 -52.73 -113.39
C ILE A 571 -10.84 -52.46 -112.07
N SER A 572 -12.13 -52.82 -111.98
CA SER A 572 -12.91 -52.66 -110.75
C SER A 572 -12.35 -53.48 -109.58
N LEU A 573 -11.93 -54.72 -109.83
CA LEU A 573 -11.31 -55.57 -108.82
C LEU A 573 -9.96 -55.01 -108.34
N ALA A 574 -9.14 -54.46 -109.24
CA ALA A 574 -7.90 -53.77 -108.87
C ALA A 574 -8.17 -52.56 -107.97
N SER A 575 -9.24 -51.79 -108.24
CA SER A 575 -9.65 -50.68 -107.37
C SER A 575 -10.13 -51.15 -105.98
N ILE A 576 -10.79 -52.31 -105.90
CA ILE A 576 -11.18 -52.93 -104.62
C ILE A 576 -9.93 -53.37 -103.85
N LEU A 577 -8.94 -53.94 -104.52
CA LEU A 577 -7.67 -54.36 -103.92
C LEU A 577 -6.93 -53.16 -103.29
N ASP A 578 -6.80 -52.06 -104.03
CA ASP A 578 -6.17 -50.82 -103.54
C ASP A 578 -6.94 -50.24 -102.34
N SER A 579 -8.27 -50.20 -102.41
CA SER A 579 -9.12 -49.72 -101.30
C SER A 579 -8.99 -50.59 -100.06
N SER A 580 -8.90 -51.91 -100.24
CA SER A 580 -8.71 -52.88 -99.16
C SER A 580 -7.34 -52.76 -98.51
N GLN A 581 -6.28 -52.53 -99.30
CA GLN A 581 -4.94 -52.27 -98.76
C GLN A 581 -4.90 -50.98 -97.93
N LYS A 582 -5.48 -49.88 -98.43
CA LYS A 582 -5.61 -48.63 -97.67
C LYS A 582 -6.39 -48.82 -96.36
N ALA A 583 -7.44 -49.65 -96.37
CA ALA A 583 -8.18 -49.98 -95.16
C ALA A 583 -7.33 -50.77 -94.15
N LEU A 584 -6.50 -51.71 -94.61
CA LEU A 584 -5.54 -52.42 -93.75
C LEU A 584 -4.53 -51.45 -93.11
N ASP A 585 -3.95 -50.55 -93.90
CA ASP A 585 -2.97 -49.56 -93.42
C ASP A 585 -3.62 -48.64 -92.36
N MET A 586 -4.83 -48.15 -92.62
CA MET A 586 -5.59 -47.33 -91.67
C MET A 586 -5.92 -48.07 -90.37
N THR A 587 -6.25 -49.36 -90.43
CA THR A 587 -6.47 -50.15 -89.20
C THR A 587 -5.19 -50.33 -88.38
N GLN A 588 -4.02 -50.39 -89.02
CA GLN A 588 -2.73 -50.43 -88.34
C GLN A 588 -2.45 -49.11 -87.61
N GLU A 589 -2.70 -47.97 -88.26
CA GLU A 589 -2.55 -46.64 -87.65
C GLU A 589 -3.50 -46.45 -86.45
N ILE A 590 -4.78 -46.84 -86.60
CA ILE A 590 -5.76 -46.77 -85.50
C ILE A 590 -5.30 -47.62 -84.31
N LYS A 591 -4.74 -48.81 -84.55
CA LYS A 591 -4.21 -49.66 -83.49
C LYS A 591 -3.10 -48.96 -82.71
N LEU A 592 -2.10 -48.40 -83.40
CA LEU A 592 -0.99 -47.69 -82.75
C LEU A 592 -1.49 -46.49 -81.94
N ALA A 593 -2.41 -45.70 -82.51
CA ALA A 593 -3.02 -44.57 -81.80
C ALA A 593 -3.82 -45.02 -80.55
N THR A 594 -4.49 -46.17 -80.63
CA THR A 594 -5.25 -46.73 -79.51
C THR A 594 -4.31 -47.20 -78.38
N GLU A 595 -3.16 -47.80 -78.71
CA GLU A 595 -2.14 -48.21 -77.73
C GLU A 595 -1.50 -47.00 -77.01
N GLU A 596 -1.23 -45.92 -77.75
CA GLU A 596 -0.73 -44.65 -77.18
C GLU A 596 -1.79 -43.98 -76.27
N GLN A 597 -3.05 -43.97 -76.71
CA GLN A 597 -4.16 -43.47 -75.89
C GLN A 597 -4.34 -44.29 -74.61
N ALA A 598 -4.22 -45.62 -74.67
CA ALA A 598 -4.30 -46.47 -73.49
C ALA A 598 -3.20 -46.14 -72.46
N THR A 599 -1.97 -45.89 -72.94
CA THR A 599 -0.85 -45.46 -72.08
C THR A 599 -1.13 -44.09 -71.46
N SER A 600 -1.67 -43.15 -72.24
CA SER A 600 -2.03 -41.81 -71.77
C SER A 600 -3.12 -41.86 -70.70
N VAL A 601 -4.15 -42.70 -70.88
CA VAL A 601 -5.22 -42.89 -69.89
C VAL A 601 -4.66 -43.43 -68.57
N GLN A 602 -3.73 -44.38 -68.61
CA GLN A 602 -3.09 -44.87 -67.39
C GLN A 602 -2.31 -43.77 -66.64
N LEU A 603 -1.62 -42.90 -67.36
CA LEU A 603 -0.91 -41.77 -66.77
C LEU A 603 -1.88 -40.77 -66.12
N VAL A 604 -2.98 -40.46 -66.80
CA VAL A 604 -4.03 -39.57 -66.27
C VAL A 604 -4.69 -40.18 -65.04
N SER A 605 -5.00 -41.48 -65.05
CA SER A 605 -5.53 -42.19 -63.87
C SER A 605 -4.60 -42.08 -62.66
N ARG A 606 -3.29 -42.30 -62.83
CA ARG A 606 -2.31 -42.11 -61.75
C ARG A 606 -2.27 -40.67 -61.24
N SER A 607 -2.34 -39.70 -62.15
CA SER A 607 -2.37 -38.27 -61.78
C SER A 607 -3.63 -37.93 -60.98
N ILE A 608 -4.78 -38.56 -61.28
CA ILE A 608 -6.01 -38.39 -60.52
C ILE A 608 -5.88 -39.03 -59.12
N GLU A 609 -5.23 -40.18 -58.98
CA GLU A 609 -4.92 -40.79 -57.67
C GLU A 609 -4.03 -39.88 -56.82
N ASP A 610 -3.01 -39.27 -57.42
CA ASP A 610 -2.13 -38.31 -56.74
C ASP A 610 -2.90 -37.06 -56.27
N VAL A 611 -3.78 -36.51 -57.12
CA VAL A 611 -4.67 -35.39 -56.75
C VAL A 611 -5.63 -35.79 -55.63
N SER A 612 -6.16 -37.02 -55.64
CA SER A 612 -7.01 -37.53 -54.56
C SER A 612 -6.26 -37.58 -53.23
N SER A 613 -5.04 -38.12 -53.23
CA SER A 613 -4.16 -38.16 -52.05
C SER A 613 -3.83 -36.76 -51.53
N MET A 614 -3.49 -35.83 -52.42
CA MET A 614 -3.21 -34.43 -52.07
C MET A 614 -4.44 -33.74 -51.47
N THR A 615 -5.62 -33.97 -52.04
CA THR A 615 -6.91 -33.44 -51.53
C THR A 615 -7.15 -33.91 -50.09
N MET A 616 -6.90 -35.19 -49.79
CA MET A 616 -7.03 -35.73 -48.44
C MET A 616 -6.05 -35.09 -47.45
N GLN A 617 -4.81 -34.84 -47.88
CA GLN A 617 -3.80 -34.17 -47.05
C GLN A 617 -4.19 -32.71 -46.77
N ILE A 618 -4.68 -31.98 -47.77
CA ILE A 618 -5.16 -30.60 -47.60
C ILE A 618 -6.37 -30.57 -46.68
N PHE A 619 -7.32 -31.49 -46.81
CA PHE A 619 -8.47 -31.60 -45.92
C PHE A 619 -8.04 -31.79 -44.46
N LYS A 620 -7.07 -32.68 -44.21
CA LYS A 620 -6.50 -32.88 -42.87
C LYS A 620 -5.83 -31.60 -42.35
N ALA A 621 -4.99 -30.95 -43.16
CA ALA A 621 -4.32 -29.71 -42.79
C ALA A 621 -5.31 -28.57 -42.48
N SER A 622 -6.37 -28.44 -43.28
CA SER A 622 -7.46 -27.47 -43.07
C SER A 622 -8.16 -27.71 -41.72
N LYS A 623 -8.45 -28.97 -41.38
CA LYS A 623 -9.06 -29.32 -40.09
C LYS A 623 -8.15 -28.99 -38.91
N GLU A 624 -6.86 -29.27 -39.01
CA GLU A 624 -5.86 -28.90 -38.00
C GLU A 624 -5.73 -27.38 -37.86
N GLN A 625 -5.75 -26.64 -38.97
CA GLN A 625 -5.72 -25.18 -39.00
C GLN A 625 -6.97 -24.55 -38.37
N ALA A 626 -8.16 -25.11 -38.61
CA ALA A 626 -9.40 -24.66 -37.98
C ALA A 626 -9.32 -24.84 -36.44
N GLN A 627 -8.76 -25.96 -35.98
CA GLN A 627 -8.57 -26.22 -34.56
C GLN A 627 -7.53 -25.28 -33.94
N ALA A 628 -6.40 -25.05 -34.62
CA ALA A 628 -5.38 -24.10 -34.18
C ALA A 628 -5.93 -22.68 -34.06
N THR A 629 -6.72 -22.25 -35.05
CA THR A 629 -7.37 -20.93 -35.07
C THR A 629 -8.35 -20.77 -33.91
N LYS A 630 -9.12 -21.81 -33.56
CA LYS A 630 -9.96 -21.81 -32.35
C LYS A 630 -9.15 -21.64 -31.07
N THR A 631 -7.99 -22.29 -30.96
CA THR A 631 -7.10 -22.14 -29.80
C THR A 631 -6.52 -20.74 -29.72
N VAL A 632 -6.10 -20.16 -30.86
CA VAL A 632 -5.63 -18.77 -30.93
C VAL A 632 -6.71 -17.80 -30.50
N ALA A 633 -7.94 -17.96 -31.00
CA ALA A 633 -9.07 -17.10 -30.61
C ALA A 633 -9.33 -17.12 -29.10
N ARG A 634 -9.24 -18.30 -28.46
CA ARG A 634 -9.36 -18.40 -26.98
C ARG A 634 -8.21 -17.70 -26.26
N ALA A 635 -6.97 -17.92 -26.70
CA ALA A 635 -5.82 -17.26 -26.10
C ALA A 635 -5.89 -15.72 -26.22
N LEU A 636 -6.43 -15.21 -27.32
CA LEU A 636 -6.66 -13.77 -27.49
C LEU A 636 -7.68 -13.22 -26.50
N GLU A 637 -8.76 -13.96 -26.22
CA GLU A 637 -9.73 -13.58 -25.18
C GLU A 637 -9.08 -13.56 -23.78
N ASP A 638 -8.27 -14.57 -23.45
CA ASP A 638 -7.54 -14.62 -22.18
C ASP A 638 -6.58 -13.43 -22.02
N VAL A 639 -5.85 -13.05 -23.08
CA VAL A 639 -4.96 -11.88 -23.07
C VAL A 639 -5.75 -10.58 -22.95
N LYS A 640 -6.94 -10.49 -23.57
CA LYS A 640 -7.84 -9.34 -23.43
C LYS A 640 -8.29 -9.17 -21.99
N GLU A 641 -8.73 -10.24 -21.33
CA GLU A 641 -9.12 -10.22 -19.92
C GLU A 641 -7.95 -9.83 -19.02
N MET A 642 -6.77 -10.40 -19.25
CA MET A 642 -5.55 -10.06 -18.51
C MET A 642 -5.18 -8.57 -18.69
N SER A 643 -5.28 -8.04 -19.90
CA SER A 643 -5.03 -6.61 -20.19
C SER A 643 -5.98 -5.71 -19.41
N HIS A 644 -7.27 -6.07 -19.35
CA HIS A 644 -8.27 -5.35 -18.54
C HIS A 644 -7.94 -5.38 -17.05
N SER A 645 -7.54 -6.54 -16.53
CA SER A 645 -7.13 -6.69 -15.13
C SER A 645 -5.90 -5.84 -14.79
N VAL A 646 -4.89 -5.80 -15.68
CA VAL A 646 -3.71 -4.95 -15.56
C VAL A 646 -4.11 -3.48 -15.52
N ALA A 647 -4.90 -3.01 -16.49
CA ALA A 647 -5.36 -1.62 -16.54
C ALA A 647 -6.11 -1.22 -15.24
N SER A 648 -6.99 -2.09 -14.74
CA SER A 648 -7.72 -1.83 -13.48
C SER A 648 -6.80 -1.76 -12.25
N SER A 649 -5.77 -2.61 -12.20
CA SER A 649 -4.81 -2.66 -11.09
C SER A 649 -3.88 -1.46 -11.10
N VAL A 650 -3.49 -1.00 -12.28
CA VAL A 650 -2.73 0.23 -12.49
C VAL A 650 -3.52 1.47 -12.08
N GLY A 651 -4.82 1.50 -12.38
CA GLY A 651 -5.72 2.57 -11.90
C GLY A 651 -5.74 2.66 -10.37
N ARG A 652 -5.85 1.52 -9.68
CA ARG A 652 -5.74 1.45 -8.20
C ARG A 652 -4.37 1.90 -7.70
N GLN A 653 -3.29 1.40 -8.29
CA GLN A 653 -1.92 1.77 -7.88
C GLN A 653 -1.62 3.27 -8.04
N THR A 654 -2.21 3.91 -9.06
CA THR A 654 -2.11 5.36 -9.25
C THR A 654 -2.84 6.11 -8.13
N ALA A 655 -4.02 5.64 -7.73
CA ALA A 655 -4.76 6.21 -6.61
C ALA A 655 -3.99 6.06 -5.29
N ASP A 656 -3.48 4.86 -5.00
CA ASP A 656 -2.68 4.57 -3.81
C ASP A 656 -1.41 5.44 -3.77
N SER A 657 -0.73 5.60 -4.91
CA SER A 657 0.48 6.44 -4.99
C SER A 657 0.17 7.92 -4.73
N ASN A 658 -0.98 8.41 -5.19
CA ASN A 658 -1.45 9.77 -4.88
C ASN A 658 -1.80 9.94 -3.40
N GLU A 659 -2.38 8.92 -2.77
CA GLU A 659 -2.67 8.93 -1.33
C GLU A 659 -1.39 8.92 -0.51
N ILE A 660 -0.41 8.08 -0.87
CA ILE A 660 0.93 8.08 -0.28
C ILE A 660 1.56 9.46 -0.40
N LYS A 661 1.53 10.08 -1.58
CA LYS A 661 2.06 11.43 -1.79
C LYS A 661 1.39 12.47 -0.86
N GLY A 662 0.07 12.42 -0.72
CA GLY A 662 -0.68 13.25 0.22
C GLY A 662 -0.28 13.01 1.68
N ALA A 663 -0.07 11.75 2.07
CA ALA A 663 0.41 11.38 3.39
C ALA A 663 1.84 11.88 3.64
N VAL A 664 2.75 11.77 2.67
CA VAL A 664 4.13 12.30 2.78
C VAL A 664 4.10 13.82 2.95
N ASP A 665 3.28 14.54 2.19
CA ASP A 665 3.15 16.00 2.32
C ASP A 665 2.55 16.40 3.69
N SER A 666 1.67 15.57 4.25
CA SER A 666 1.15 15.75 5.62
C SER A 666 2.23 15.53 6.68
N VAL A 667 2.98 14.42 6.59
CA VAL A 667 4.07 14.09 7.53
C VAL A 667 5.19 15.12 7.45
N THR A 668 5.49 15.64 6.26
CA THR A 668 6.49 16.72 6.08
C THR A 668 6.09 17.96 6.87
N ARG A 669 4.86 18.43 6.72
CA ARG A 669 4.35 19.59 7.49
C ARG A 669 4.35 19.33 8.99
N MET A 670 4.03 18.12 9.42
CA MET A 670 4.02 17.76 10.84
C MET A 670 5.44 17.69 11.41
N ALA A 671 6.40 17.12 10.66
CA ALA A 671 7.79 17.06 11.05
C ALA A 671 8.39 18.47 11.18
N ASP A 672 8.15 19.35 10.20
CA ASP A 672 8.59 20.75 10.25
C ASP A 672 8.03 21.46 11.50
N ALA A 673 6.73 21.34 11.76
CA ALA A 673 6.11 21.92 12.96
C ALA A 673 6.68 21.37 14.28
N ILE A 674 7.01 20.07 14.34
CA ILE A 674 7.64 19.45 15.52
C ILE A 674 9.05 20.01 15.72
N PHE A 675 9.86 20.08 14.66
CA PHE A 675 11.23 20.58 14.75
C PHE A 675 11.25 22.07 15.12
N ASP A 676 10.39 22.89 14.50
CA ASP A 676 10.26 24.31 14.85
C ASP A 676 9.80 24.47 16.32
N GLY A 677 8.86 23.64 16.79
CA GLY A 677 8.43 23.64 18.20
C GLY A 677 9.45 23.08 19.19
N ILE A 678 10.43 22.29 18.73
CA ILE A 678 11.59 21.86 19.54
C ILE A 678 12.60 23.00 19.64
N GLU A 679 12.86 23.69 18.53
CA GLU A 679 13.77 24.83 18.47
C GLU A 679 13.29 25.97 19.39
N GLN A 680 11.99 26.31 19.34
CA GLN A 680 11.39 27.29 20.25
C GLN A 680 11.54 26.89 21.74
N ARG A 681 11.30 25.63 22.09
CA ARG A 681 11.43 25.15 23.48
C ARG A 681 12.87 25.12 23.96
N GLN A 682 13.83 24.87 23.06
CA GLN A 682 15.25 24.96 23.38
C GLN A 682 15.63 26.41 23.73
N ASP A 683 15.15 27.39 22.96
CA ASP A 683 15.38 28.81 23.24
C ASP A 683 14.74 29.25 24.56
N GLU A 684 13.48 28.87 24.81
CA GLU A 684 12.80 29.13 26.07
C GLU A 684 13.52 28.48 27.27
N SER A 685 13.98 27.23 27.10
CA SER A 685 14.74 26.53 28.14
C SER A 685 16.09 27.19 28.41
N GLY A 686 16.76 27.72 27.38
CA GLY A 686 17.98 28.53 27.54
C GLY A 686 17.73 29.81 28.34
N GLY A 687 16.56 30.44 28.16
CA GLY A 687 16.11 31.58 28.98
C GLY A 687 15.99 31.23 30.46
N VAL A 688 15.35 30.09 30.77
CA VAL A 688 15.20 29.61 32.16
C VAL A 688 16.54 29.23 32.79
N VAL A 689 17.47 28.64 32.01
CA VAL A 689 18.83 28.34 32.49
C VAL A 689 19.58 29.63 32.85
N ASN A 690 19.48 30.67 32.03
CA ASN A 690 20.10 31.96 32.32
C ASN A 690 19.49 32.63 33.56
N GLU A 691 18.18 32.52 33.77
CA GLU A 691 17.49 33.05 34.95
C GLU A 691 17.90 32.29 36.24
N LEU A 692 18.06 30.97 36.14
CA LEU A 692 18.60 30.15 37.23
C LEU A 692 20.07 30.48 37.56
N GLU A 693 20.90 30.77 36.54
CA GLU A 693 22.27 31.26 36.76
C GLU A 693 22.30 32.66 37.41
N GLN A 694 21.35 33.55 37.10
CA GLN A 694 21.23 34.84 37.78
C GLN A 694 20.80 34.71 39.25
N ILE A 695 19.89 33.78 39.56
CA ILE A 695 19.51 33.45 40.94
C ILE A 695 20.71 32.88 41.71
N ARG A 696 21.57 32.12 41.05
CA ARG A 696 22.84 31.63 41.62
C ARG A 696 23.82 32.77 41.90
N ALA A 697 24.01 33.68 40.95
CA ALA A 697 24.92 34.82 41.08
C ALA A 697 24.47 35.87 42.11
N SER A 698 23.21 35.83 42.54
CA SER A 698 22.67 36.68 43.62
C SER A 698 22.68 36.01 45.00
N ALA A 699 23.07 34.73 45.08
CA ALA A 699 23.21 33.96 46.31
C ALA A 699 24.66 33.84 46.81
N ASP A 700 25.65 34.07 45.95
CA ASP A 700 27.06 34.34 46.28
C ASP A 700 27.25 35.80 46.73
#